data_AF-A0A8J6ES35-F1
#
_entry.id   AF-A0A8J6ES35-F1
#
_cell.length_a   1.000
_cell.length_b   1.000
_cell.length_c   1.000
_cell.angle_alpha   90.00
_cell.angle_beta   90.00
_cell.angle_gamma   90.00
#
_symmetry.space_group_name_H-M   'P 1'
#
loop_
_entity.id
_entity.type
_entity.pdbx_description
1 polymer ?
#
loop_
_entity_poly.entity_id
_entity_poly.type
_entity_poly.pdbx_seq_one_letter_code
_entity_poly.pdbx_strand_id
1 'polypeptide(L)'
;MERDVPATPGSPRRGLMHQCDTALEWDIVLLVDSSWSVGRTNFRLVKNFLWGILSPLHISRDKIRVGLSQYSREPQTEWDLNTYSSKAEVLDAIKRVKYKGGNTFTGMALIHVLEENLRAASGARSSAGKVLILLTDGKSQDDAITVSKSLKQSEIYIFTIGVKNADESELREIASAPTELTLHMVPDFPMLNSLVGDVSRALCMRLKERRRDADLRSWNIARPRSVDPHPSPTHLVVSDVTAKSMRVSWTPPQQAVRKYRIVYYPSRGGTPQEVVLDGDSSSAVLVNLTSRTDYLVSVFPIYVSGVGAGLRGIASTLPLMAPRALTVDQVTDSSMQLHWQPSEGALHYLVTYSAETDQGLEVKENKVEDTRLSLSRLWPRTLYSVTVVSVYGEESSDPITVHQRTEPVPRNLDFTNVTHSTVTISWEKMPDDGLIQRVSYTPHTDGASHGELEVSDRRSIVTLKSLTSQTLYTITVTIPHRDPKTLSVLTGNFTTLNVSPPSGVKVVVLSGDKSFVSWDPGADDVTSYLIKWIPLSGGQLNQMSIAGRGHTAVLYGMEYNTEYHVSVSARYMDGSQSDATSVRYSTGDNLRKMPVARGGFTLTHTDDVCPLMEDGGVNGTFHGYNMMAVFGLDEKHYSSIRGISLHAFIFGGSSIYTITEDVQLTLWTREVHPRGLPQEHVLSFLLRLPPNATQEPFALWQITDEDFQPVMGIILDPTKQLVKYFHPDNEGRSQEVTFDQQEVKKIFFGSFHKVQLAVSRVDVKLYVDCQKVAEKAAKTMGKVTTLGFEMLGKLTRTRGPRSGSSALELQSFLIFCTSEIPEGDGCCDVPAKRDKNRCPSPPFSCTCSSDIQGAVGPRGPPGPPGLRGPKGEQGEPGLMGPPGVKGEKGDAGSPGLQGIRGVEGIPGTPGPPGPRGIQGLHGLKGNPGERGTVGDVGPTGLPGTRGEKGEKGEPQSVATIYHLVNQVCERLIQTHLIKLDTVLREQDIQPVPLWDLELKVGEPGPPGLPGPPGELGEPGANGAPGLPARNGYPGDRGPKGHRGEKGSPGQGKEGPTGPPGVIGPPGKDIHGNPGLKGPPGVPGPVGPAGIPGHQGPPGATGECHSSPCFSGT
;
A
#
# COMPACT_ATOMS: atom_id res chain seq x y z
N MET A 1 64.28 -50.57 -57.24
CA MET A 1 64.91 -51.85 -56.90
C MET A 1 65.67 -51.63 -55.61
N GLU A 2 65.26 -52.29 -54.52
CA GLU A 2 66.08 -52.52 -53.29
C GLU A 2 66.63 -51.31 -52.50
N ARG A 3 67.05 -51.43 -51.24
CA ARG A 3 66.53 -52.18 -50.07
C ARG A 3 67.19 -51.55 -48.81
N ASP A 4 66.51 -51.63 -47.68
CA ASP A 4 67.04 -51.65 -46.31
C ASP A 4 67.89 -50.49 -45.69
N VAL A 5 67.68 -50.41 -44.37
CA VAL A 5 68.23 -49.59 -43.28
C VAL A 5 69.28 -50.46 -42.51
N PRO A 6 70.11 -50.06 -41.50
CA PRO A 6 70.47 -48.74 -40.89
C PRO A 6 72.00 -48.44 -40.80
N ALA A 7 72.36 -47.27 -40.25
CA ALA A 7 73.49 -47.14 -39.31
C ALA A 7 73.27 -45.99 -38.30
N THR A 8 73.64 -46.21 -37.03
CA THR A 8 73.57 -45.25 -35.90
C THR A 8 74.99 -44.80 -35.46
N PRO A 9 75.21 -44.16 -34.30
CA PRO A 9 75.16 -42.70 -34.13
C PRO A 9 76.52 -42.08 -33.71
N GLY A 10 76.76 -40.78 -34.01
CA GLY A 10 78.12 -40.22 -33.91
C GLY A 10 78.31 -38.70 -33.71
N SER A 11 77.50 -38.05 -32.86
CA SER A 11 77.81 -36.70 -32.31
C SER A 11 77.78 -35.50 -33.31
N PRO A 12 77.84 -34.22 -32.84
CA PRO A 12 76.99 -33.17 -33.42
C PRO A 12 77.68 -32.25 -34.42
N ARG A 13 77.07 -32.06 -35.60
CA ARG A 13 77.35 -30.87 -36.44
C ARG A 13 76.64 -29.65 -35.88
N ARG A 14 77.31 -29.03 -34.91
CA ARG A 14 77.06 -27.69 -34.38
C ARG A 14 77.26 -26.66 -35.51
N GLY A 15 76.22 -26.44 -36.32
CA GLY A 15 76.23 -25.39 -37.34
C GLY A 15 76.37 -24.02 -36.67
N LEU A 16 77.47 -23.31 -36.94
CA LEU A 16 77.64 -21.94 -36.45
C LEU A 16 76.57 -21.05 -37.09
N MET A 17 75.61 -20.57 -36.29
CA MET A 17 74.96 -19.31 -36.62
C MET A 17 76.01 -18.20 -36.47
N HIS A 18 76.56 -17.75 -37.59
CA HIS A 18 77.37 -16.53 -37.62
C HIS A 18 76.56 -15.37 -37.03
N GLN A 19 77.16 -14.66 -36.09
CA GLN A 19 76.51 -13.55 -35.40
C GLN A 19 76.13 -12.46 -36.41
N CYS A 20 74.88 -12.01 -36.34
CA CYS A 20 74.38 -10.93 -37.16
C CYS A 20 74.86 -9.59 -36.60
N ASP A 21 76.05 -9.19 -37.03
CA ASP A 21 76.63 -7.88 -36.72
C ASP A 21 76.20 -6.84 -37.77
N THR A 22 76.00 -5.60 -37.33
CA THR A 22 75.58 -4.49 -38.20
C THR A 22 76.36 -3.21 -37.89
N ALA A 23 76.69 -2.46 -38.95
CA ALA A 23 77.31 -1.15 -38.83
C ALA A 23 76.31 -0.08 -38.33
N LEU A 24 75.01 -0.28 -38.56
CA LEU A 24 73.97 0.73 -38.37
C LEU A 24 73.21 0.60 -37.04
N GLU A 25 72.62 1.70 -36.60
CA GLU A 25 71.70 1.74 -35.46
C GLU A 25 70.31 1.20 -35.84
N TRP A 26 69.75 0.32 -35.01
CA TRP A 26 68.41 -0.24 -35.20
C TRP A 26 67.61 -0.35 -33.90
N ASP A 27 66.32 -0.01 -33.98
CA ASP A 27 65.36 -0.17 -32.90
C ASP A 27 64.33 -1.22 -33.31
N ILE A 28 64.21 -2.30 -32.55
CA ILE A 28 63.30 -3.43 -32.82
C ILE A 28 62.22 -3.47 -31.74
N VAL A 29 60.95 -3.47 -32.14
CA VAL A 29 59.82 -3.71 -31.23
C VAL A 29 59.22 -5.07 -31.54
N LEU A 30 59.13 -5.92 -30.51
CA LEU A 30 58.37 -7.17 -30.55
C LEU A 30 56.94 -6.90 -30.10
N LEU A 31 55.96 -7.20 -30.95
CA LEU A 31 54.54 -7.08 -30.64
C LEU A 31 53.90 -8.48 -30.65
N VAL A 32 53.55 -8.95 -29.45
CA VAL A 32 53.28 -10.37 -29.20
C VAL A 32 51.85 -10.58 -28.74
N ASP A 33 51.09 -11.37 -29.50
CA ASP A 33 49.76 -11.82 -29.12
C ASP A 33 49.82 -12.75 -27.89
N SER A 34 49.06 -12.40 -26.84
CA SER A 34 48.87 -13.23 -25.66
C SER A 34 47.40 -13.46 -25.32
N SER A 35 46.54 -13.45 -26.35
CA SER A 35 45.11 -13.75 -26.31
C SER A 35 44.77 -15.18 -25.85
N TRP A 36 43.48 -15.45 -25.66
CA TRP A 36 42.96 -16.75 -25.22
C TRP A 36 43.13 -17.87 -26.25
N SER A 37 43.15 -17.57 -27.55
CA SER A 37 43.39 -18.56 -28.61
C SER A 37 44.81 -19.13 -28.55
N VAL A 38 45.80 -18.28 -28.23
CA VAL A 38 47.18 -18.67 -27.99
C VAL A 38 47.27 -19.61 -26.79
N GLY A 39 46.80 -19.18 -25.62
CA GLY A 39 46.81 -19.97 -24.40
C GLY A 39 48.19 -20.13 -23.72
N ARG A 40 48.17 -20.41 -22.41
CA ARG A 40 49.39 -20.46 -21.54
C ARG A 40 50.47 -21.42 -22.01
N THR A 41 50.09 -22.56 -22.59
CA THR A 41 51.03 -23.60 -23.05
C THR A 41 51.78 -23.15 -24.29
N ASN A 42 51.07 -22.66 -25.31
CA ASN A 42 51.68 -22.25 -26.57
C ASN A 42 52.46 -20.93 -26.43
N PHE A 43 52.06 -20.04 -25.51
CA PHE A 43 52.83 -18.85 -25.20
C PHE A 43 54.27 -19.16 -24.74
N ARG A 44 54.55 -20.36 -24.19
CA ARG A 44 55.92 -20.82 -23.92
C ARG A 44 56.71 -21.05 -25.21
N LEU A 45 56.07 -21.60 -26.24
CA LEU A 45 56.66 -21.82 -27.56
C LEU A 45 56.93 -20.49 -28.27
N VAL A 46 56.01 -19.52 -28.15
CA VAL A 46 56.21 -18.13 -28.60
C VAL A 46 57.44 -17.50 -27.93
N LYS A 47 57.59 -17.61 -26.60
CA LYS A 47 58.79 -17.13 -25.90
C LYS A 47 60.09 -17.79 -26.37
N ASN A 48 60.07 -19.10 -26.61
CA ASN A 48 61.24 -19.82 -27.14
C ASN A 48 61.59 -19.37 -28.57
N PHE A 49 60.58 -19.12 -29.40
CA PHE A 49 60.75 -18.58 -30.75
C PHE A 49 61.37 -17.17 -30.75
N LEU A 50 60.84 -16.26 -29.91
CA LEU A 50 61.39 -14.90 -29.74
C LEU A 50 62.84 -14.92 -29.23
N TRP A 51 63.14 -15.82 -28.28
CA TRP A 51 64.51 -16.06 -27.83
C TRP A 51 65.41 -16.53 -28.98
N GLY A 52 64.90 -17.43 -29.83
CA GLY A 52 65.59 -17.94 -31.02
C GLY A 52 65.96 -16.87 -32.03
N ILE A 53 65.01 -16.02 -32.45
CA ILE A 53 65.25 -14.99 -33.49
C ILE A 53 66.13 -13.83 -33.03
N LEU A 54 66.21 -13.56 -31.72
CA LEU A 54 67.12 -12.56 -31.15
C LEU A 54 68.50 -13.13 -30.80
N SER A 55 68.62 -14.45 -30.61
CA SER A 55 69.89 -15.12 -30.31
C SER A 55 71.01 -14.88 -31.33
N PRO A 56 70.79 -14.73 -32.65
CA PRO A 56 71.87 -14.37 -33.58
C PRO A 56 72.24 -12.87 -33.57
N LEU A 57 71.46 -11.98 -32.97
CA LEU A 57 71.67 -10.52 -33.08
C LEU A 57 72.74 -9.96 -32.12
N HIS A 58 73.32 -8.81 -32.50
CA HIS A 58 74.21 -7.99 -31.66
C HIS A 58 73.39 -6.89 -30.93
N ILE A 59 72.78 -7.24 -29.80
CA ILE A 59 71.99 -6.32 -28.97
C ILE A 59 72.90 -5.52 -28.05
N SER A 60 72.91 -4.19 -28.21
CA SER A 60 73.65 -3.22 -27.41
C SER A 60 73.02 -1.81 -27.53
N ARG A 61 73.30 -0.92 -26.57
CA ARG A 61 72.72 0.45 -26.55
C ARG A 61 73.05 1.30 -27.79
N ASP A 62 74.18 1.04 -28.44
CA ASP A 62 74.69 1.74 -29.62
C ASP A 62 74.31 1.03 -30.93
N LYS A 63 74.08 -0.28 -30.94
CA LYS A 63 73.67 -1.04 -32.13
C LYS A 63 72.17 -1.30 -32.14
N ILE A 64 71.75 -2.47 -31.66
CA ILE A 64 70.37 -2.94 -31.71
C ILE A 64 69.72 -2.80 -30.33
N ARG A 65 68.66 -1.99 -30.25
CA ARG A 65 67.76 -1.89 -29.09
C ARG A 65 66.53 -2.75 -29.31
N VAL A 66 66.00 -3.36 -28.24
CA VAL A 66 64.84 -4.26 -28.32
C VAL A 66 63.83 -3.94 -27.23
N GLY A 67 62.64 -3.48 -27.62
CA GLY A 67 61.46 -3.34 -26.78
C GLY A 67 60.49 -4.50 -26.99
N LEU A 68 59.63 -4.77 -26.01
CA LEU A 68 58.56 -5.76 -26.16
C LEU A 68 57.26 -5.24 -25.57
N SER A 69 56.20 -5.34 -26.36
CA SER A 69 54.82 -5.18 -25.94
C SER A 69 54.06 -6.48 -26.20
N GLN A 70 53.22 -6.88 -25.25
CA GLN A 70 52.24 -7.93 -25.48
C GLN A 70 50.84 -7.34 -25.53
N TYR A 71 49.96 -7.94 -26.32
CA TYR A 71 48.59 -7.48 -26.45
C TYR A 71 47.59 -8.62 -26.31
N SER A 72 46.45 -8.28 -25.70
CA SER A 72 45.24 -9.09 -25.77
C SER A 72 44.04 -8.16 -25.95
N ARG A 73 43.20 -8.01 -24.91
CA ARG A 73 42.14 -6.99 -24.88
C ARG A 73 42.72 -5.57 -24.90
N GLU A 74 43.86 -5.38 -24.26
CA GLU A 74 44.60 -4.12 -24.17
C GLU A 74 46.08 -4.40 -24.48
N PRO A 75 46.77 -3.52 -25.21
CA PRO A 75 48.22 -3.60 -25.39
C PRO A 75 48.95 -3.07 -24.15
N GLN A 76 50.06 -3.73 -23.78
CA GLN A 76 50.91 -3.29 -22.67
C GLN A 76 52.37 -3.57 -22.98
N THR A 77 53.19 -2.52 -22.79
CA THR A 77 54.65 -2.61 -22.80
C THR A 77 55.16 -3.44 -21.62
N GLU A 78 55.95 -4.47 -21.90
CA GLU A 78 56.69 -5.22 -20.88
C GLU A 78 58.06 -4.57 -20.59
N TRP A 79 58.68 -3.98 -21.62
CA TRP A 79 59.83 -3.07 -21.48
C TRP A 79 60.05 -2.22 -22.75
N ASP A 80 60.70 -1.07 -22.56
CA ASP A 80 61.01 -0.08 -23.59
C ASP A 80 62.40 -0.29 -24.21
N LEU A 81 62.68 0.40 -25.33
CA LEU A 81 63.93 0.29 -26.10
C LEU A 81 65.17 0.73 -25.31
N ASN A 82 65.02 1.55 -24.27
CA ASN A 82 66.09 1.98 -23.38
C ASN A 82 66.22 1.15 -22.08
N THR A 83 65.29 0.22 -21.80
CA THR A 83 65.28 -0.53 -20.53
C THR A 83 66.48 -1.47 -20.40
N TYR A 84 66.75 -2.27 -21.43
CA TYR A 84 67.84 -3.24 -21.42
C TYR A 84 68.99 -2.85 -22.33
N SER A 85 70.20 -3.19 -21.91
CA SER A 85 71.46 -2.69 -22.46
C SER A 85 72.32 -3.78 -23.09
N SER A 86 72.11 -5.03 -22.70
CA SER A 86 72.84 -6.19 -23.22
C SER A 86 71.89 -7.28 -23.73
N LYS A 87 72.41 -8.08 -24.66
CA LYS A 87 71.76 -9.30 -25.15
C LYS A 87 71.33 -10.27 -24.04
N ALA A 88 72.14 -10.40 -22.99
CA ALA A 88 71.85 -11.31 -21.89
C ALA A 88 70.60 -10.87 -21.11
N GLU A 89 70.48 -9.57 -20.80
CA GLU A 89 69.30 -8.98 -20.16
C GLU A 89 68.02 -9.21 -20.97
N VAL A 90 68.03 -8.92 -22.28
CA VAL A 90 66.85 -9.09 -23.15
C VAL A 90 66.41 -10.55 -23.23
N LEU A 91 67.36 -11.47 -23.47
CA LEU A 91 67.06 -12.91 -23.57
C LEU A 91 66.57 -13.52 -22.25
N ASP A 92 66.92 -12.91 -21.12
CA ASP A 92 66.47 -13.31 -19.79
C ASP A 92 65.11 -12.68 -19.42
N ALA A 93 64.89 -11.41 -19.81
CA ALA A 93 63.60 -10.73 -19.69
C ALA A 93 62.48 -11.45 -20.46
N ILE A 94 62.75 -11.91 -21.68
CA ILE A 94 61.79 -12.70 -22.48
C ILE A 94 61.29 -13.91 -21.70
N LYS A 95 62.16 -14.65 -21.01
CA LYS A 95 61.74 -15.83 -20.21
C LYS A 95 60.74 -15.47 -19.12
N ARG A 96 60.87 -14.28 -18.50
CA ARG A 96 60.01 -13.78 -17.42
C ARG A 96 58.62 -13.30 -17.86
N VAL A 97 58.41 -12.96 -19.14
CA VAL A 97 57.10 -12.44 -19.62
C VAL A 97 55.97 -13.40 -19.23
N LYS A 98 54.94 -12.85 -18.57
CA LYS A 98 53.75 -13.57 -18.11
C LYS A 98 52.67 -13.52 -19.19
N TYR A 99 52.00 -14.63 -19.43
CA TYR A 99 50.81 -14.68 -20.29
C TYR A 99 49.62 -13.97 -19.62
N LYS A 100 48.85 -13.19 -20.39
CA LYS A 100 47.68 -12.44 -19.90
C LYS A 100 46.35 -13.09 -20.24
N GLY A 101 46.11 -13.42 -21.51
CA GLY A 101 44.80 -13.82 -22.02
C GLY A 101 43.91 -12.61 -22.32
N GLY A 102 42.91 -12.81 -23.19
CA GLY A 102 41.97 -11.78 -23.66
C GLY A 102 41.60 -11.99 -25.13
N ASN A 103 40.97 -10.99 -25.74
CA ASN A 103 40.69 -10.96 -27.19
C ASN A 103 41.93 -10.58 -28.01
N THR A 104 41.80 -10.46 -29.34
CA THR A 104 42.90 -10.11 -30.25
C THR A 104 42.59 -8.81 -30.98
N PHE A 105 43.02 -7.68 -30.41
CA PHE A 105 42.91 -6.34 -31.02
C PHE A 105 44.27 -5.88 -31.56
N THR A 106 44.58 -6.27 -32.79
CA THR A 106 45.89 -6.00 -33.41
C THR A 106 45.98 -4.54 -33.87
N GLY A 107 44.88 -3.90 -34.25
CA GLY A 107 44.87 -2.48 -34.64
C GLY A 107 45.30 -1.56 -33.50
N MET A 108 44.67 -1.70 -32.33
CA MET A 108 45.06 -1.04 -31.08
C MET A 108 46.50 -1.35 -30.69
N ALA A 109 46.95 -2.59 -30.87
CA ALA A 109 48.32 -3.00 -30.59
C ALA A 109 49.35 -2.32 -31.52
N LEU A 110 49.02 -2.15 -32.81
CA LEU A 110 49.83 -1.41 -33.77
C LEU A 110 49.86 0.10 -33.46
N ILE A 111 48.75 0.67 -32.98
CA ILE A 111 48.69 2.07 -32.51
C ILE A 111 49.62 2.25 -31.31
N HIS A 112 49.56 1.35 -30.32
CA HIS A 112 50.41 1.39 -29.12
C HIS A 112 51.91 1.33 -29.44
N VAL A 113 52.32 0.65 -30.52
CA VAL A 113 53.73 0.67 -30.96
C VAL A 113 54.15 2.06 -31.44
N LEU A 114 53.31 2.73 -32.24
CA LEU A 114 53.58 4.09 -32.72
C LEU A 114 53.54 5.11 -31.58
N GLU A 115 52.49 5.03 -30.76
CA GLU A 115 52.20 5.99 -29.71
C GLU A 115 53.12 5.78 -28.51
N GLU A 116 53.36 4.57 -28.00
CA GLU A 116 54.16 4.39 -26.78
C GLU A 116 55.55 3.80 -27.01
N ASN A 117 55.73 2.75 -27.83
CA ASN A 117 57.05 2.10 -27.92
C ASN A 117 58.08 2.83 -28.78
N LEU A 118 57.65 3.58 -29.81
CA LEU A 118 58.55 4.25 -30.76
C LEU A 118 58.77 5.75 -30.46
N ARG A 119 58.37 6.23 -29.28
CA ARG A 119 58.69 7.58 -28.78
C ARG A 119 60.16 7.70 -28.34
N ALA A 120 60.67 8.93 -28.41
CA ALA A 120 62.01 9.26 -27.91
C ALA A 120 62.17 9.01 -26.39
N ALA A 121 61.11 9.25 -25.60
CA ALA A 121 61.07 8.97 -24.16
C ALA A 121 61.32 7.47 -23.86
N SER A 122 60.74 6.61 -24.69
CA SER A 122 60.83 5.13 -24.65
C SER A 122 62.15 4.60 -25.24
N GLY A 123 63.11 5.47 -25.55
CA GLY A 123 64.43 5.10 -26.03
C GLY A 123 64.58 4.95 -27.55
N ALA A 124 63.54 5.27 -28.32
CA ALA A 124 63.61 5.22 -29.79
C ALA A 124 64.49 6.34 -30.35
N ARG A 125 65.43 6.00 -31.22
CA ARG A 125 66.36 6.93 -31.87
C ARG A 125 65.79 7.42 -33.20
N SER A 126 65.99 8.69 -33.52
CA SER A 126 65.58 9.28 -34.81
C SER A 126 66.54 8.94 -35.97
N SER A 127 67.80 8.60 -35.66
CA SER A 127 68.82 8.14 -36.62
C SER A 127 68.66 6.67 -37.00
N ALA A 128 68.16 5.84 -36.09
CA ALA A 128 68.09 4.39 -36.24
C ALA A 128 66.99 3.94 -37.20
N GLY A 129 67.23 2.83 -37.91
CA GLY A 129 66.17 2.12 -38.63
C GLY A 129 65.20 1.47 -37.64
N LYS A 130 63.92 1.34 -38.02
CA LYS A 130 62.87 0.82 -37.14
C LYS A 130 62.29 -0.47 -37.69
N VAL A 131 62.22 -1.51 -36.86
CA VAL A 131 61.63 -2.80 -37.19
C VAL A 131 60.54 -3.15 -36.18
N LEU A 132 59.40 -3.58 -36.68
CA LEU A 132 58.32 -4.17 -35.90
C LEU A 132 58.20 -5.65 -36.26
N ILE A 133 58.14 -6.52 -35.26
CA ILE A 133 57.85 -7.95 -35.45
C ILE A 133 56.52 -8.25 -34.76
N LEU A 134 55.47 -8.42 -35.56
CA LEU A 134 54.14 -8.80 -35.12
C LEU A 134 54.01 -10.33 -35.14
N LEU A 135 53.56 -10.93 -34.04
CA LEU A 135 53.20 -12.35 -33.96
C LEU A 135 51.75 -12.48 -33.47
N THR A 136 50.91 -13.24 -34.18
CA THR A 136 49.48 -13.47 -33.86
C THR A 136 49.00 -14.86 -34.30
N ASP A 137 47.90 -15.34 -33.70
CA ASP A 137 47.31 -16.65 -34.02
C ASP A 137 45.89 -16.61 -34.59
N GLY A 138 45.35 -15.42 -34.84
CA GLY A 138 44.00 -15.21 -35.34
C GLY A 138 43.86 -13.95 -36.19
N LYS A 139 42.67 -13.75 -36.77
CA LYS A 139 42.29 -12.51 -37.45
C LYS A 139 42.05 -11.39 -36.42
N SER A 140 42.39 -10.17 -36.77
CA SER A 140 42.11 -9.02 -35.92
C SER A 140 40.61 -8.74 -35.76
N GLN A 141 40.23 -8.24 -34.59
CA GLN A 141 38.85 -7.81 -34.29
C GLN A 141 38.64 -6.30 -34.55
N ASP A 142 39.69 -5.58 -34.93
CA ASP A 142 39.73 -4.15 -35.24
C ASP A 142 40.58 -3.86 -36.50
N ASP A 143 40.52 -2.64 -37.05
CA ASP A 143 41.19 -2.28 -38.32
C ASP A 143 42.72 -2.14 -38.15
N ALA A 144 43.41 -3.26 -38.21
CA ALA A 144 44.88 -3.32 -38.22
C ALA A 144 45.49 -2.86 -39.55
N ILE A 145 44.75 -2.97 -40.66
CA ILE A 145 45.24 -2.66 -42.01
C ILE A 145 45.51 -1.16 -42.15
N THR A 146 44.57 -0.30 -41.76
CA THR A 146 44.74 1.16 -41.87
C THR A 146 45.90 1.66 -40.99
N VAL A 147 46.05 1.12 -39.78
CA VAL A 147 47.17 1.48 -38.88
C VAL A 147 48.52 1.04 -39.46
N SER A 148 48.59 -0.16 -40.04
CA SER A 148 49.82 -0.67 -40.67
C SER A 148 50.31 0.21 -41.83
N LYS A 149 49.40 0.85 -42.56
CA LYS A 149 49.72 1.78 -43.65
C LYS A 149 50.44 3.03 -43.10
N SER A 150 49.98 3.58 -41.97
CA SER A 150 50.62 4.71 -41.28
C SER A 150 52.00 4.37 -40.70
N LEU A 151 52.15 3.17 -40.13
CA LEU A 151 53.46 2.66 -39.65
C LEU A 151 54.46 2.56 -40.81
N LYS A 152 54.05 1.96 -41.95
CA LYS A 152 54.90 1.82 -43.14
C LYS A 152 55.27 3.17 -43.77
N GLN A 153 54.36 4.13 -43.79
CA GLN A 153 54.65 5.52 -44.21
C GLN A 153 55.67 6.22 -43.28
N SER A 154 55.77 5.79 -42.02
CA SER A 154 56.72 6.31 -41.04
C SER A 154 58.10 5.62 -41.07
N GLU A 155 58.45 4.99 -42.20
CA GLU A 155 59.66 4.16 -42.42
C GLU A 155 59.82 2.96 -41.46
N ILE A 156 58.76 2.50 -40.79
CA ILE A 156 58.81 1.34 -39.89
C ILE A 156 58.61 0.06 -40.72
N TYR A 157 59.61 -0.83 -40.67
CA TYR A 157 59.61 -2.06 -41.44
C TYR A 157 58.99 -3.21 -40.64
N ILE A 158 57.89 -3.77 -41.14
CA ILE A 158 57.02 -4.72 -40.41
C ILE A 158 57.22 -6.15 -40.93
N PHE A 159 57.62 -7.05 -40.03
CA PHE A 159 57.53 -8.50 -40.17
C PHE A 159 56.25 -9.00 -39.50
N THR A 160 55.56 -9.96 -40.12
CA THR A 160 54.30 -10.54 -39.63
C THR A 160 54.41 -12.06 -39.59
N ILE A 161 54.14 -12.64 -38.42
CA ILE A 161 54.28 -14.06 -38.14
C ILE A 161 52.93 -14.60 -37.71
N GLY A 162 52.25 -15.27 -38.64
CA GLY A 162 50.94 -15.88 -38.40
C GLY A 162 51.07 -17.33 -37.98
N VAL A 163 50.31 -17.72 -36.95
CA VAL A 163 50.26 -19.09 -36.44
C VAL A 163 48.84 -19.62 -36.55
N LYS A 164 48.68 -20.89 -36.94
CA LYS A 164 47.44 -21.66 -36.85
C LYS A 164 46.24 -21.02 -37.59
N ASN A 165 45.45 -20.19 -36.93
CA ASN A 165 44.22 -19.59 -37.47
C ASN A 165 44.40 -18.13 -37.93
N ALA A 166 45.65 -17.63 -37.96
CA ALA A 166 45.95 -16.28 -38.42
C ALA A 166 45.55 -16.07 -39.89
N ASP A 167 44.94 -14.92 -40.18
CA ASP A 167 44.47 -14.59 -41.53
C ASP A 167 45.63 -14.11 -42.41
N GLU A 168 46.03 -14.94 -43.37
CA GLU A 168 47.15 -14.63 -44.26
C GLU A 168 46.88 -13.37 -45.12
N SER A 169 45.62 -13.10 -45.51
CA SER A 169 45.28 -11.95 -46.35
C SER A 169 45.44 -10.63 -45.58
N GLU A 170 45.01 -10.61 -44.32
CA GLU A 170 45.20 -9.49 -43.40
C GLU A 170 46.69 -9.27 -43.09
N LEU A 171 47.42 -10.33 -42.72
CA LEU A 171 48.85 -10.21 -42.40
C LEU A 171 49.69 -9.78 -43.62
N ARG A 172 49.32 -10.23 -44.84
CA ARG A 172 49.95 -9.79 -46.09
C ARG A 172 49.78 -8.29 -46.35
N GLU A 173 48.63 -7.71 -46.00
CA GLU A 173 48.41 -6.26 -46.07
C GLU A 173 49.13 -5.48 -44.95
N ILE A 174 49.37 -6.09 -43.79
CA ILE A 174 50.12 -5.47 -42.68
C ILE A 174 51.63 -5.48 -42.95
N ALA A 175 52.16 -6.58 -43.48
CA ALA A 175 53.57 -6.79 -43.79
C ALA A 175 54.19 -5.68 -44.67
N SER A 176 55.51 -5.50 -44.57
CA SER A 176 56.28 -4.62 -45.46
C SER A 176 56.83 -5.38 -46.67
N ALA A 177 56.84 -4.75 -47.84
CA ALA A 177 57.41 -5.36 -49.05
C ALA A 177 58.95 -5.49 -48.96
N PRO A 178 59.57 -6.54 -49.54
CA PRO A 178 58.94 -7.68 -50.22
C PRO A 178 58.31 -8.67 -49.24
N THR A 179 57.05 -9.03 -49.48
CA THR A 179 56.24 -9.79 -48.52
C THR A 179 56.71 -11.24 -48.37
N GLU A 180 57.41 -11.77 -49.38
CA GLU A 180 58.05 -13.08 -49.40
C GLU A 180 59.15 -13.24 -48.34
N LEU A 181 59.67 -12.13 -47.80
CA LEU A 181 60.70 -12.10 -46.76
C LEU A 181 60.19 -11.60 -45.40
N THR A 182 58.93 -11.14 -45.31
CA THR A 182 58.40 -10.50 -44.09
C THR A 182 57.14 -11.16 -43.56
N LEU A 183 56.37 -11.86 -44.40
CA LEU A 183 55.25 -12.70 -44.00
C LEU A 183 55.72 -14.15 -43.83
N HIS A 184 55.52 -14.70 -42.63
CA HIS A 184 55.79 -16.09 -42.33
C HIS A 184 54.57 -16.73 -41.67
N MET A 185 54.10 -17.83 -42.24
CA MET A 185 52.95 -18.59 -41.72
C MET A 185 53.41 -19.97 -41.23
N VAL A 186 52.88 -20.43 -40.10
CA VAL A 186 53.00 -21.83 -39.63
C VAL A 186 51.63 -22.39 -39.24
N PRO A 187 51.33 -23.66 -39.55
CA PRO A 187 50.01 -24.24 -39.29
C PRO A 187 49.75 -24.54 -37.81
N ASP A 188 50.78 -24.57 -36.95
CA ASP A 188 50.62 -24.71 -35.50
C ASP A 188 51.85 -24.20 -34.71
N PHE A 189 51.65 -23.88 -33.43
CA PHE A 189 52.66 -23.30 -32.54
C PHE A 189 53.95 -24.13 -32.38
N PRO A 190 53.94 -25.49 -32.30
CA PRO A 190 55.17 -26.27 -32.24
C PRO A 190 56.08 -26.05 -33.45
N MET A 191 55.52 -25.68 -34.60
CA MET A 191 56.28 -25.46 -35.83
C MET A 191 56.96 -24.09 -35.89
N LEU A 192 56.66 -23.15 -34.98
CA LEU A 192 57.37 -21.86 -34.86
C LEU A 192 58.89 -22.02 -34.83
N ASN A 193 59.40 -23.07 -34.17
CA ASN A 193 60.85 -23.32 -34.08
C ASN A 193 61.51 -23.56 -35.45
N SER A 194 60.76 -24.00 -36.47
CA SER A 194 61.28 -24.15 -37.84
C SER A 194 61.55 -22.81 -38.51
N LEU A 195 60.73 -21.79 -38.24
CA LEU A 195 60.87 -20.44 -38.81
C LEU A 195 62.06 -19.65 -38.24
N VAL A 196 62.63 -20.07 -37.11
CA VAL A 196 63.71 -19.31 -36.43
C VAL A 196 64.88 -19.02 -37.38
N GLY A 197 65.28 -20.01 -38.19
CA GLY A 197 66.38 -19.85 -39.15
C GLY A 197 66.04 -18.91 -40.31
N ASP A 198 64.77 -18.83 -40.72
CA ASP A 198 64.35 -18.05 -41.89
C ASP A 198 64.10 -16.59 -41.50
N VAL A 199 63.35 -16.36 -40.43
CA VAL A 199 63.11 -15.05 -39.84
C VAL A 199 64.43 -14.40 -39.41
N SER A 200 65.35 -15.15 -38.79
CA SER A 200 66.67 -14.62 -38.42
C SER A 200 67.49 -14.18 -39.63
N ARG A 201 67.43 -14.93 -40.74
CA ARG A 201 68.14 -14.56 -41.98
C ARG A 201 67.51 -13.34 -42.64
N ALA A 202 66.19 -13.29 -42.77
CA ALA A 202 65.47 -12.16 -43.35
C ALA A 202 65.69 -10.87 -42.55
N LEU A 203 65.57 -10.95 -41.22
CA LEU A 203 65.88 -9.85 -40.31
C LEU A 203 67.35 -9.42 -40.45
N CYS A 204 68.30 -10.37 -40.47
CA CYS A 204 69.72 -10.04 -40.59
C CYS A 204 70.10 -9.39 -41.93
N MET A 205 69.46 -9.79 -43.04
CA MET A 205 69.63 -9.13 -44.34
C MET A 205 69.16 -7.68 -44.27
N ARG A 206 67.97 -7.42 -43.71
CA ARG A 206 67.43 -6.07 -43.55
C ARG A 206 68.30 -5.18 -42.64
N LEU A 207 68.78 -5.71 -41.51
CA LEU A 207 69.65 -4.98 -40.57
C LEU A 207 71.01 -4.58 -41.18
N LYS A 208 71.44 -5.23 -42.26
CA LYS A 208 72.69 -4.95 -42.99
C LYS A 208 72.51 -4.07 -44.23
N GLU A 209 71.27 -3.76 -44.61
CA GLU A 209 70.99 -2.97 -45.80
C GLU A 209 71.35 -1.49 -45.58
N ARG A 210 72.17 -0.94 -46.48
CA ARG A 210 72.76 0.41 -46.34
C ARG A 210 71.80 1.46 -46.91
N ARG A 211 71.31 2.39 -46.07
CA ARG A 211 70.50 3.55 -46.48
C ARG A 211 71.18 4.27 -47.65
N ARG A 212 70.49 4.43 -48.78
CA ARG A 212 71.04 5.04 -50.00
C ARG A 212 70.88 6.57 -50.06
N ASP A 213 70.10 7.14 -49.15
CA ASP A 213 69.80 8.58 -49.08
C ASP A 213 70.70 9.30 -48.07
N ALA A 214 72.01 9.29 -48.37
CA ALA A 214 73.04 9.94 -47.55
C ALA A 214 73.57 11.28 -48.14
N ASP A 215 73.08 11.69 -49.32
CA ASP A 215 73.38 12.98 -49.94
C ASP A 215 72.19 13.94 -49.81
N LEU A 216 72.21 14.74 -48.74
CA LEU A 216 71.66 16.11 -48.62
C LEU A 216 71.83 16.61 -47.16
N ARG A 217 73.06 16.54 -46.64
CA ARG A 217 73.43 17.13 -45.33
C ARG A 217 74.51 18.20 -45.48
N SER A 218 74.17 19.26 -46.20
CA SER A 218 74.86 20.55 -46.06
C SER A 218 73.86 21.70 -46.20
N TRP A 219 73.32 22.15 -45.07
CA TRP A 219 73.29 23.56 -44.65
C TRP A 219 72.54 23.66 -43.31
N ASN A 220 73.26 24.06 -42.26
CA ASN A 220 72.67 24.45 -40.99
C ASN A 220 71.99 25.81 -41.18
N ILE A 221 70.67 25.81 -41.34
CA ILE A 221 69.82 26.97 -41.04
C ILE A 221 68.80 26.49 -40.02
N ALA A 222 68.63 27.26 -38.93
CA ALA A 222 67.68 26.93 -37.88
C ALA A 222 66.27 26.80 -38.45
N ARG A 223 65.68 25.60 -38.38
CA ARG A 223 64.26 25.43 -38.67
C ARG A 223 63.44 26.09 -37.55
N PRO A 224 62.49 26.99 -37.87
CA PRO A 224 61.46 27.37 -36.91
C PRO A 224 60.66 26.14 -36.48
N ARG A 225 59.89 26.25 -35.39
CA ARG A 225 58.91 25.23 -35.00
C ARG A 225 58.10 24.79 -36.23
N SER A 226 58.08 23.50 -36.50
CA SER A 226 57.24 22.93 -37.56
C SER A 226 55.78 23.21 -37.24
N VAL A 227 55.16 24.09 -38.02
CA VAL A 227 53.70 24.20 -38.08
C VAL A 227 53.21 22.90 -38.70
N ASP A 228 52.39 22.17 -37.97
CA ASP A 228 51.74 20.95 -38.46
C ASP A 228 50.83 21.34 -39.64
N PRO A 229 50.99 20.76 -40.85
CA PRO A 229 50.21 21.15 -42.03
C PRO A 229 48.73 20.79 -41.96
N HIS A 230 48.32 19.96 -40.99
CA HIS A 230 46.93 19.52 -40.79
C HIS A 230 46.57 19.46 -39.29
N PRO A 231 46.52 20.60 -38.58
CA PRO A 231 46.40 20.61 -37.13
C PRO A 231 45.08 19.99 -36.63
N SER A 232 45.14 19.25 -35.53
CA SER A 232 43.98 18.55 -34.94
C SER A 232 43.09 19.47 -34.11
N PRO A 233 41.75 19.24 -34.08
CA PRO A 233 40.91 19.79 -33.03
C PRO A 233 41.35 19.29 -31.64
N THR A 234 40.99 20.03 -30.59
CA THR A 234 41.39 19.71 -29.20
C THR A 234 40.18 19.73 -28.26
N HIS A 235 40.35 19.24 -27.02
CA HIS A 235 39.35 19.27 -25.95
C HIS A 235 37.97 18.71 -26.37
N LEU A 236 37.86 17.37 -26.43
CA LEU A 236 36.58 16.71 -26.68
C LEU A 236 35.72 16.79 -25.42
N VAL A 237 34.52 17.38 -25.53
CA VAL A 237 33.55 17.51 -24.42
C VAL A 237 32.25 16.84 -24.81
N VAL A 238 31.78 15.94 -23.95
CA VAL A 238 30.52 15.20 -24.10
C VAL A 238 29.45 15.83 -23.19
N SER A 239 28.27 16.10 -23.73
CA SER A 239 27.12 16.71 -23.03
C SER A 239 25.80 16.11 -23.55
N ASP A 240 24.66 16.54 -22.99
CA ASP A 240 23.31 16.09 -23.40
C ASP A 240 23.17 14.55 -23.53
N VAL A 241 23.79 13.82 -22.61
CA VAL A 241 23.85 12.35 -22.66
C VAL A 241 22.52 11.75 -22.24
N THR A 242 21.95 10.91 -23.11
CA THR A 242 20.77 10.10 -22.84
C THR A 242 21.12 8.61 -22.98
N ALA A 243 20.11 7.74 -22.91
CA ALA A 243 20.29 6.33 -23.20
C ALA A 243 20.43 6.00 -24.70
N LYS A 244 20.06 6.93 -25.60
CA LYS A 244 20.01 6.73 -27.06
C LYS A 244 20.74 7.82 -27.88
N SER A 245 21.23 8.87 -27.23
CA SER A 245 21.90 10.00 -27.87
C SER A 245 22.95 10.65 -26.96
N MET A 246 23.88 11.40 -27.54
CA MET A 246 24.79 12.29 -26.80
C MET A 246 25.30 13.41 -27.71
N ARG A 247 25.54 14.60 -27.16
CA ARG A 247 26.25 15.67 -27.86
C ARG A 247 27.74 15.54 -27.64
N VAL A 248 28.51 15.64 -28.72
CA VAL A 248 29.97 15.69 -28.70
C VAL A 248 30.39 17.04 -29.27
N SER A 249 31.32 17.71 -28.60
CA SER A 249 31.83 19.03 -28.97
C SER A 249 33.35 19.09 -28.86
N TRP A 250 34.00 19.98 -29.61
CA TRP A 250 35.45 20.11 -29.67
C TRP A 250 35.86 21.56 -29.91
N THR A 251 37.09 21.89 -29.57
CA THR A 251 37.74 23.16 -29.92
C THR A 251 38.35 23.06 -31.32
N PRO A 252 37.91 23.88 -32.30
CA PRO A 252 38.52 23.91 -33.63
C PRO A 252 40.00 24.34 -33.62
N PRO A 253 40.82 23.87 -34.57
CA PRO A 253 42.19 24.31 -34.73
C PRO A 253 42.26 25.73 -35.34
N GLN A 254 43.42 26.37 -35.23
CA GLN A 254 43.67 27.73 -35.73
C GLN A 254 43.62 27.86 -37.27
N GLN A 255 43.74 26.74 -38.00
CA GLN A 255 43.63 26.68 -39.44
C GLN A 255 42.20 26.33 -39.84
N ALA A 256 41.65 27.05 -40.84
CA ALA A 256 40.30 26.80 -41.33
C ALA A 256 40.15 25.36 -41.87
N VAL A 257 39.30 24.58 -41.19
CA VAL A 257 38.90 23.23 -41.59
C VAL A 257 37.84 23.35 -42.70
N ARG A 258 37.81 22.40 -43.65
CA ARG A 258 36.79 22.37 -44.71
C ARG A 258 35.55 21.59 -44.28
N LYS A 259 35.75 20.43 -43.66
CA LYS A 259 34.71 19.56 -43.09
C LYS A 259 35.25 18.79 -41.89
N TYR A 260 34.38 18.40 -40.96
CA TYR A 260 34.70 17.43 -39.92
C TYR A 260 34.07 16.08 -40.25
N ARG A 261 34.80 14.98 -40.04
CA ARG A 261 34.28 13.62 -40.07
C ARG A 261 34.36 13.05 -38.65
N ILE A 262 33.21 12.88 -38.02
CA ILE A 262 33.08 12.19 -36.74
C ILE A 262 32.84 10.72 -37.04
N VAL A 263 33.61 9.83 -36.42
CA VAL A 263 33.44 8.38 -36.49
C VAL A 263 33.23 7.86 -35.07
N TYR A 264 32.22 7.03 -34.85
CA TYR A 264 31.93 6.45 -33.53
C TYR A 264 31.45 5.01 -33.62
N TYR A 265 31.82 4.20 -32.62
CA TYR A 265 31.37 2.81 -32.48
C TYR A 265 31.44 2.36 -31.01
N PRO A 266 30.67 1.33 -30.62
CA PRO A 266 30.76 0.76 -29.28
C PRO A 266 32.18 0.26 -28.98
N SER A 267 32.73 0.61 -27.81
CA SER A 267 34.07 0.21 -27.36
C SER A 267 34.23 -1.31 -27.17
N ARG A 268 33.14 -2.09 -27.27
CA ARG A 268 33.14 -3.56 -27.26
C ARG A 268 33.20 -4.18 -28.67
N GLY A 269 33.29 -3.36 -29.71
CA GLY A 269 33.19 -3.76 -31.12
C GLY A 269 31.81 -3.45 -31.70
N GLY A 270 31.79 -3.09 -32.99
CA GLY A 270 30.59 -2.74 -33.75
C GLY A 270 30.96 -2.09 -35.09
N THR A 271 29.98 -1.90 -35.97
CA THR A 271 30.21 -1.16 -37.23
C THR A 271 30.44 0.33 -36.94
N PRO A 272 31.53 0.93 -37.45
CA PRO A 272 31.73 2.38 -37.36
C PRO A 272 30.61 3.16 -38.04
N GLN A 273 29.91 3.99 -37.27
CA GLN A 273 28.99 4.99 -37.78
C GLN A 273 29.75 6.30 -38.00
N GLU A 274 29.34 7.07 -39.02
CA GLU A 274 29.98 8.34 -39.36
C GLU A 274 28.99 9.48 -39.58
N VAL A 275 29.42 10.68 -39.20
CA VAL A 275 28.72 11.94 -39.45
C VAL A 275 29.72 12.91 -40.06
N VAL A 276 29.35 13.52 -41.18
CA VAL A 276 30.18 14.54 -41.86
C VAL A 276 29.51 15.89 -41.73
N LEU A 277 30.22 16.86 -41.15
CA LEU A 277 29.78 18.23 -40.93
C LEU A 277 30.66 19.21 -41.71
N ASP A 278 30.18 20.45 -41.84
CA ASP A 278 30.97 21.53 -42.43
C ASP A 278 32.01 22.08 -41.43
N GLY A 279 33.06 22.73 -41.96
CA GLY A 279 34.27 23.05 -41.19
C GLY A 279 34.15 24.17 -40.15
N ASP A 280 33.01 24.86 -40.12
CA ASP A 280 32.61 25.82 -39.09
C ASP A 280 31.96 25.14 -37.86
N SER A 281 31.55 23.87 -37.99
CA SER A 281 30.89 23.12 -36.92
C SER A 281 31.86 22.68 -35.83
N SER A 282 31.53 22.98 -34.57
CA SER A 282 32.29 22.59 -33.37
C SER A 282 31.56 21.59 -32.47
N SER A 283 30.37 21.12 -32.87
CA SER A 283 29.64 20.06 -32.17
C SER A 283 28.78 19.21 -33.11
N ALA A 284 28.48 17.99 -32.66
CA ALA A 284 27.61 17.02 -33.32
C ALA A 284 26.69 16.37 -32.27
N VAL A 285 25.45 16.01 -32.65
CA VAL A 285 24.59 15.14 -31.84
C VAL A 285 24.61 13.74 -32.45
N LEU A 286 25.04 12.76 -31.68
CA LEU A 286 25.04 11.35 -32.05
C LEU A 286 23.72 10.74 -31.56
N VAL A 287 23.07 9.94 -32.41
CA VAL A 287 21.72 9.37 -32.16
C VAL A 287 21.69 7.87 -32.50
N ASN A 288 20.60 7.19 -32.15
CA ASN A 288 20.43 5.74 -32.33
C ASN A 288 21.52 4.90 -31.66
N LEU A 289 22.00 5.36 -30.50
CA LEU A 289 22.97 4.65 -29.69
C LEU A 289 22.30 3.54 -28.86
N THR A 290 23.01 2.46 -28.59
CA THR A 290 22.66 1.43 -27.58
C THR A 290 22.85 2.00 -26.17
N SER A 291 21.94 1.67 -25.24
CA SER A 291 22.00 2.14 -23.84
C SER A 291 23.12 1.46 -23.02
N ARG A 292 23.53 2.09 -21.91
CA ARG A 292 24.62 1.62 -21.00
C ARG A 292 25.88 1.13 -21.75
N THR A 293 26.19 1.77 -22.87
CA THR A 293 27.28 1.41 -23.78
C THR A 293 28.28 2.54 -23.87
N ASP A 294 29.56 2.19 -23.72
CA ASP A 294 30.70 3.06 -24.00
C ASP A 294 30.94 3.10 -25.50
N TYR A 295 31.12 4.29 -26.04
CA TYR A 295 31.48 4.56 -27.43
C TYR A 295 32.86 5.19 -27.50
N LEU A 296 33.69 4.70 -28.42
CA LEU A 296 34.87 5.45 -28.85
C LEU A 296 34.43 6.44 -29.93
N VAL A 297 34.73 7.73 -29.74
CA VAL A 297 34.41 8.81 -30.67
C VAL A 297 35.71 9.43 -31.19
N SER A 298 35.82 9.60 -32.50
CA SER A 298 36.99 10.16 -33.18
C SER A 298 36.55 11.30 -34.13
N VAL A 299 37.08 12.51 -33.94
CA VAL A 299 36.77 13.70 -34.75
C VAL A 299 37.96 14.05 -35.64
N PHE A 300 37.83 13.81 -36.95
CA PHE A 300 38.88 14.07 -37.94
C PHE A 300 38.63 15.39 -38.69
N PRO A 301 39.59 16.33 -38.71
CA PRO A 301 39.51 17.52 -39.55
C PRO A 301 39.91 17.19 -40.99
N ILE A 302 39.11 17.65 -41.96
CA ILE A 302 39.40 17.51 -43.40
C ILE A 302 39.75 18.89 -43.95
N TYR A 303 40.97 19.00 -44.48
CA TYR A 303 41.51 20.18 -45.15
C TYR A 303 41.56 19.98 -46.67
N VAL A 304 41.82 21.04 -47.43
CA VAL A 304 42.03 20.97 -48.89
C VAL A 304 43.25 20.09 -49.24
N SER A 305 44.26 20.08 -48.37
CA SER A 305 45.52 19.32 -48.49
C SER A 305 45.45 17.88 -47.97
N GLY A 306 44.33 17.42 -47.40
CA GLY A 306 44.21 16.07 -46.82
C GLY A 306 43.50 16.03 -45.46
N VAL A 307 43.52 14.87 -44.80
CA VAL A 307 42.88 14.64 -43.50
C VAL A 307 43.94 14.78 -42.39
N GLY A 308 43.64 15.58 -41.36
CA GLY A 308 44.50 15.72 -40.17
C GLY A 308 44.23 14.63 -39.13
N ALA A 309 45.09 14.55 -38.10
CA ALA A 309 44.94 13.53 -37.07
C ALA A 309 43.64 13.75 -36.25
N GLY A 310 43.00 12.64 -35.88
CA GLY A 310 41.68 12.67 -35.23
C GLY A 310 41.77 12.85 -33.73
N LEU A 311 40.95 13.76 -33.18
CA LEU A 311 40.75 13.90 -31.74
C LEU A 311 39.89 12.74 -31.24
N ARG A 312 40.43 11.92 -30.33
CA ARG A 312 39.74 10.73 -29.79
C ARG A 312 39.28 10.96 -28.36
N GLY A 313 38.17 10.33 -27.99
CA GLY A 313 37.70 10.24 -26.60
C GLY A 313 36.66 9.14 -26.42
N ILE A 314 36.33 8.82 -25.16
CA ILE A 314 35.32 7.83 -24.80
C ILE A 314 34.08 8.57 -24.28
N ALA A 315 32.90 8.13 -24.70
CA ALA A 315 31.61 8.68 -24.30
C ALA A 315 30.66 7.55 -23.90
N SER A 316 30.11 7.60 -22.68
CA SER A 316 29.24 6.54 -22.14
C SER A 316 27.78 7.00 -22.16
N THR A 317 26.91 6.22 -22.79
CA THR A 317 25.44 6.42 -22.75
C THR A 317 24.85 6.04 -21.39
N LEU A 318 23.72 6.65 -21.04
CA LEU A 318 22.97 6.34 -19.81
C LEU A 318 22.19 5.01 -19.91
N PRO A 319 21.77 4.42 -18.78
CA PRO A 319 20.75 3.36 -18.81
C PRO A 319 19.37 3.93 -19.21
N LEU A 320 18.50 3.08 -19.77
CA LEU A 320 17.11 3.41 -20.04
C LEU A 320 16.35 3.75 -18.75
N MET A 321 15.49 4.77 -18.79
CA MET A 321 14.77 5.26 -17.61
C MET A 321 13.78 4.21 -17.09
N ALA A 322 14.10 3.63 -15.93
CA ALA A 322 13.18 2.73 -15.23
C ALA A 322 11.93 3.47 -14.69
N PRO A 323 10.79 2.78 -14.54
CA PRO A 323 9.59 3.35 -13.93
C PRO A 323 9.88 3.78 -12.49
N ARG A 324 9.30 4.91 -12.06
CA ARG A 324 9.56 5.48 -10.74
C ARG A 324 8.32 5.41 -9.85
N ALA A 325 8.55 5.42 -8.53
CA ALA A 325 7.50 5.42 -7.52
C ALA A 325 6.41 4.35 -7.77
N LEU A 326 6.82 3.10 -7.96
CA LEU A 326 5.89 1.96 -7.97
C LEU A 326 5.26 1.83 -6.58
N THR A 327 3.96 2.06 -6.52
CA THR A 327 3.14 1.91 -5.31
C THR A 327 2.06 0.86 -5.53
N VAL A 328 1.76 0.12 -4.47
CA VAL A 328 0.66 -0.85 -4.43
C VAL A 328 -0.37 -0.37 -3.43
N ASP A 329 -1.63 -0.30 -3.84
CA ASP A 329 -2.78 0.12 -3.04
C ASP A 329 -3.96 -0.83 -3.26
N GLN A 330 -5.05 -0.62 -2.51
CA GLN A 330 -6.29 -1.42 -2.61
C GLN A 330 -6.03 -2.94 -2.61
N VAL A 331 -5.13 -3.38 -1.71
CA VAL A 331 -4.76 -4.79 -1.56
C VAL A 331 -5.88 -5.51 -0.83
N THR A 332 -6.39 -6.58 -1.42
CA THR A 332 -7.36 -7.49 -0.78
C THR A 332 -6.75 -8.87 -0.58
N ASP A 333 -7.57 -9.84 -0.22
CA ASP A 333 -7.21 -11.26 -0.17
C ASP A 333 -6.86 -11.85 -1.55
N SER A 334 -7.39 -11.26 -2.62
CA SER A 334 -7.42 -11.86 -3.96
C SER A 334 -7.12 -10.87 -5.10
N SER A 335 -6.84 -9.61 -4.78
CA SER A 335 -6.50 -8.55 -5.74
C SER A 335 -5.54 -7.51 -5.17
N MET A 336 -4.89 -6.74 -6.04
CA MET A 336 -4.15 -5.53 -5.66
C MET A 336 -4.07 -4.55 -6.84
N GLN A 337 -4.07 -3.26 -6.55
CA GLN A 337 -3.94 -2.21 -7.55
C GLN A 337 -2.50 -1.69 -7.60
N LEU A 338 -1.97 -1.53 -8.81
CA LEU A 338 -0.61 -1.06 -9.08
C LEU A 338 -0.64 0.31 -9.74
N HIS A 339 0.27 1.18 -9.31
CA HIS A 339 0.43 2.54 -9.81
C HIS A 339 1.93 2.89 -9.91
N TRP A 340 2.35 3.53 -11.00
CA TRP A 340 3.71 4.07 -11.14
C TRP A 340 3.74 5.39 -11.91
N GLN A 341 4.87 6.10 -11.85
CA GLN A 341 5.12 7.29 -12.67
C GLN A 341 5.57 6.88 -14.09
N PRO A 342 5.09 7.58 -15.14
CA PRO A 342 5.51 7.32 -16.51
C PRO A 342 7.00 7.59 -16.72
N SER A 343 7.60 6.81 -17.63
CA SER A 343 8.99 6.97 -18.07
C SER A 343 8.97 7.62 -19.44
N GLU A 344 9.69 8.72 -19.61
CA GLU A 344 9.71 9.48 -20.85
C GLU A 344 10.29 8.65 -22.01
N GLY A 345 9.52 8.47 -23.09
CA GLY A 345 9.90 7.69 -24.27
C GLY A 345 9.63 6.19 -24.20
N ALA A 346 9.05 5.66 -23.11
CA ALA A 346 8.64 4.26 -23.04
C ALA A 346 7.42 3.99 -23.94
N LEU A 347 7.43 2.88 -24.69
CA LEU A 347 6.32 2.47 -25.55
C LEU A 347 5.21 1.72 -24.79
N HIS A 348 5.62 0.91 -23.80
CA HIS A 348 4.74 0.16 -22.91
C HIS A 348 5.52 -0.33 -21.70
N TYR A 349 4.80 -0.85 -20.72
CA TYR A 349 5.30 -1.48 -19.52
C TYR A 349 5.06 -2.99 -19.58
N LEU A 350 6.01 -3.74 -19.04
CA LEU A 350 5.89 -5.16 -18.78
C LEU A 350 5.80 -5.35 -17.27
N VAL A 351 4.66 -5.86 -16.79
CA VAL A 351 4.42 -6.14 -15.38
C VAL A 351 4.45 -7.65 -15.17
N THR A 352 5.48 -8.14 -14.51
CA THR A 352 5.58 -9.54 -14.09
C THR A 352 5.28 -9.65 -12.60
N TYR A 353 4.52 -10.65 -12.20
CA TYR A 353 4.27 -10.92 -10.78
C TYR A 353 4.38 -12.41 -10.49
N SER A 354 5.02 -12.73 -9.37
CA SER A 354 5.29 -14.11 -8.99
C SER A 354 5.06 -14.39 -7.51
N ALA A 355 4.55 -15.57 -7.21
CA ALA A 355 4.40 -16.09 -5.86
C ALA A 355 4.86 -17.55 -5.80
N GLU A 356 5.52 -17.91 -4.70
CA GLU A 356 5.84 -19.31 -4.38
C GLU A 356 4.64 -19.94 -3.68
N THR A 357 4.16 -21.07 -4.20
CA THR A 357 2.99 -21.82 -3.72
C THR A 357 3.36 -23.28 -3.47
N ASP A 358 2.50 -24.03 -2.78
CA ASP A 358 2.69 -25.48 -2.57
C ASP A 358 2.76 -26.30 -3.87
N GLN A 359 2.30 -25.73 -5.00
CA GLN A 359 2.39 -26.34 -6.34
C GLN A 359 3.62 -25.87 -7.14
N GLY A 360 4.43 -24.94 -6.62
CA GLY A 360 5.59 -24.34 -7.26
C GLY A 360 5.49 -22.82 -7.43
N LEU A 361 6.44 -22.25 -8.18
CA LEU A 361 6.49 -20.83 -8.49
C LEU A 361 5.45 -20.48 -9.58
N GLU A 362 4.40 -19.76 -9.22
CA GLU A 362 3.48 -19.16 -10.18
C GLU A 362 4.08 -17.84 -10.68
N VAL A 363 4.20 -17.68 -12.00
CA VAL A 363 4.66 -16.44 -12.66
C VAL A 363 3.65 -16.04 -13.71
N LYS A 364 3.21 -14.78 -13.68
CA LYS A 364 2.32 -14.18 -14.68
C LYS A 364 2.90 -12.87 -15.20
N GLU A 365 2.59 -12.56 -16.46
CA GLU A 365 3.10 -11.39 -17.19
C GLU A 365 1.94 -10.65 -17.85
N ASN A 366 1.91 -9.33 -17.68
CA ASN A 366 0.93 -8.43 -18.28
C ASN A 366 1.66 -7.31 -19.03
N LYS A 367 1.34 -7.11 -20.31
CA LYS A 367 1.78 -5.97 -21.11
C LYS A 367 0.73 -4.85 -21.00
N VAL A 368 1.17 -3.64 -20.64
CA VAL A 368 0.28 -2.50 -20.34
C VAL A 368 0.86 -1.22 -20.93
N GLU A 369 0.04 -0.40 -21.60
CA GLU A 369 0.47 0.91 -22.11
C GLU A 369 0.28 2.02 -21.05
N ASP A 370 -0.75 1.88 -20.22
CA ASP A 370 -1.07 2.73 -19.07
C ASP A 370 -0.10 2.57 -17.89
N THR A 371 -0.08 3.53 -16.96
CA THR A 371 0.74 3.47 -15.73
C THR A 371 0.01 2.90 -14.50
N ARG A 372 -1.09 2.18 -14.76
CA ARG A 372 -1.96 1.57 -13.74
C ARG A 372 -2.37 0.17 -14.17
N LEU A 373 -2.41 -0.77 -13.23
CA LEU A 373 -2.86 -2.14 -13.49
C LEU A 373 -3.56 -2.73 -12.26
N SER A 374 -4.70 -3.38 -12.48
CA SER A 374 -5.38 -4.17 -11.44
C SER A 374 -5.00 -5.64 -11.58
N LEU A 375 -4.38 -6.22 -10.55
CA LEU A 375 -4.13 -7.65 -10.47
C LEU A 375 -5.30 -8.32 -9.74
N SER A 376 -5.79 -9.44 -10.27
CA SER A 376 -6.91 -10.20 -9.70
C SER A 376 -6.63 -11.71 -9.72
N ARG A 377 -7.43 -12.47 -8.97
CA ARG A 377 -7.31 -13.93 -8.81
C ARG A 377 -5.96 -14.32 -8.19
N LEU A 378 -5.59 -13.61 -7.14
CA LEU A 378 -4.41 -13.86 -6.32
C LEU A 378 -4.77 -14.79 -5.15
N TRP A 379 -3.80 -15.58 -4.70
CA TRP A 379 -3.86 -16.36 -3.46
C TRP A 379 -3.81 -15.45 -2.20
N PRO A 380 -4.62 -15.74 -1.15
CA PRO A 380 -4.67 -14.94 0.08
C PRO A 380 -3.52 -15.22 1.05
N ARG A 381 -3.10 -14.20 1.82
CA ARG A 381 -1.91 -14.22 2.71
C ARG A 381 -0.58 -14.52 1.98
N THR A 382 -0.57 -14.54 0.65
CA THR A 382 0.61 -14.90 -0.16
C THR A 382 1.45 -13.67 -0.47
N LEU A 383 2.78 -13.81 -0.36
CA LEU A 383 3.71 -12.74 -0.72
C LEU A 383 3.97 -12.76 -2.23
N TYR A 384 3.50 -11.74 -2.92
CA TYR A 384 3.79 -11.51 -4.33
C TYR A 384 5.00 -10.61 -4.49
N SER A 385 5.89 -10.99 -5.40
CA SER A 385 6.92 -10.10 -5.94
C SER A 385 6.42 -9.55 -7.26
N VAL A 386 6.10 -8.26 -7.31
CA VAL A 386 5.60 -7.56 -8.50
C VAL A 386 6.73 -6.71 -9.06
N THR A 387 7.04 -6.89 -10.34
CA THR A 387 8.11 -6.20 -11.05
C THR A 387 7.55 -5.48 -12.26
N VAL A 388 7.91 -4.20 -12.42
CA VAL A 388 7.54 -3.40 -13.59
C VAL A 388 8.80 -2.99 -14.35
N VAL A 389 8.77 -3.14 -15.66
CA VAL A 389 9.86 -2.76 -16.57
C VAL A 389 9.29 -1.88 -17.67
N SER A 390 9.97 -0.79 -18.02
CA SER A 390 9.60 0.03 -19.19
C SER A 390 10.34 -0.44 -20.45
N VAL A 391 9.63 -0.53 -21.57
CA VAL A 391 10.12 -1.08 -22.83
C VAL A 391 10.27 0.02 -23.89
N TYR A 392 11.44 0.06 -24.53
CA TYR A 392 11.89 1.10 -25.47
C TYR A 392 12.32 0.45 -26.80
N GLY A 393 11.33 -0.02 -27.57
CA GLY A 393 11.56 -0.83 -28.76
C GLY A 393 11.94 -2.27 -28.38
N GLU A 394 13.14 -2.71 -28.74
CA GLU A 394 13.68 -4.04 -28.40
C GLU A 394 14.49 -4.07 -27.09
N GLU A 395 14.82 -2.91 -26.51
CA GLU A 395 15.51 -2.82 -25.22
C GLU A 395 14.52 -2.52 -24.07
N SER A 396 14.83 -3.00 -22.87
CA SER A 396 14.07 -2.75 -21.64
C SER A 396 14.91 -2.03 -20.59
N SER A 397 14.27 -1.25 -19.72
CA SER A 397 14.94 -0.61 -18.57
C SER A 397 15.41 -1.62 -17.53
N ASP A 398 16.12 -1.12 -16.51
CA ASP A 398 16.21 -1.87 -15.26
C ASP A 398 14.79 -2.05 -14.66
N PRO A 399 14.54 -3.16 -13.95
CA PRO A 399 13.27 -3.41 -13.27
C PRO A 399 13.11 -2.57 -12.00
N ILE A 400 11.88 -2.19 -11.68
CA ILE A 400 11.47 -1.79 -10.33
C ILE A 400 10.59 -2.91 -9.73
N THR A 401 10.98 -3.42 -8.57
CA THR A 401 10.28 -4.52 -7.88
C THR A 401 9.74 -4.05 -6.54
N VAL A 402 8.52 -4.47 -6.22
CA VAL A 402 7.87 -4.29 -4.92
C VAL A 402 7.35 -5.65 -4.43
N HIS A 403 7.45 -5.90 -3.13
CA HIS A 403 6.91 -7.10 -2.51
C HIS A 403 5.65 -6.73 -1.73
N GLN A 404 4.51 -7.30 -2.12
CA GLN A 404 3.24 -7.07 -1.45
C GLN A 404 2.61 -8.40 -1.03
N ARG A 405 2.21 -8.50 0.24
CA ARG A 405 1.43 -9.63 0.73
C ARG A 405 -0.06 -9.31 0.56
N THR A 406 -0.82 -10.22 -0.04
CA THR A 406 -2.29 -10.17 -0.06
C THR A 406 -2.83 -10.30 1.36
N GLU A 407 -3.99 -9.72 1.62
CA GLU A 407 -4.60 -9.79 2.94
C GLU A 407 -5.05 -11.24 3.27
N PRO A 408 -5.20 -11.58 4.56
CA PRO A 408 -5.98 -12.78 4.90
C PRO A 408 -7.44 -12.59 4.47
N VAL A 409 -8.09 -13.64 3.97
CA VAL A 409 -9.54 -13.64 3.70
C VAL A 409 -10.30 -13.05 4.90
N PRO A 410 -11.15 -12.02 4.72
CA PRO A 410 -11.88 -11.39 5.82
C PRO A 410 -12.68 -12.40 6.64
N ARG A 411 -12.54 -12.32 7.96
CA ARG A 411 -13.14 -13.28 8.93
C ARG A 411 -14.30 -12.67 9.70
N ASN A 412 -15.33 -12.22 8.99
CA ASN A 412 -16.55 -11.71 9.61
C ASN A 412 -17.73 -12.61 9.26
N LEU A 413 -18.06 -13.52 10.17
CA LEU A 413 -19.40 -14.07 10.30
C LEU A 413 -20.17 -13.17 11.26
N ASP A 414 -21.22 -12.54 10.76
CA ASP A 414 -22.14 -11.75 11.58
C ASP A 414 -23.42 -12.55 11.85
N PHE A 415 -23.92 -12.46 13.08
CA PHE A 415 -25.06 -13.21 13.59
C PHE A 415 -26.16 -12.22 14.01
N THR A 416 -27.08 -11.97 13.09
CA THR A 416 -28.20 -11.04 13.28
C THR A 416 -29.51 -11.81 13.49
N ASN A 417 -30.52 -11.16 14.09
CA ASN A 417 -31.85 -11.74 14.31
C ASN A 417 -31.81 -13.13 14.99
N VAL A 418 -30.95 -13.31 16.01
CA VAL A 418 -30.91 -14.53 16.84
C VAL A 418 -32.18 -14.59 17.68
N THR A 419 -32.96 -15.66 17.53
CA THR A 419 -34.15 -15.96 18.36
C THR A 419 -33.94 -17.27 19.14
N HIS A 420 -35.00 -17.81 19.74
CA HIS A 420 -34.96 -19.14 20.36
C HIS A 420 -34.89 -20.28 19.34
N SER A 421 -35.32 -20.08 18.09
CA SER A 421 -35.39 -21.13 17.06
C SER A 421 -34.86 -20.73 15.66
N THR A 422 -34.35 -19.50 15.50
CA THR A 422 -33.79 -19.00 14.22
C THR A 422 -32.54 -18.14 14.43
N VAL A 423 -31.71 -18.02 13.38
CA VAL A 423 -30.63 -17.02 13.28
C VAL A 423 -30.45 -16.59 11.84
N THR A 424 -30.06 -15.35 11.60
CA THR A 424 -29.59 -14.88 10.29
C THR A 424 -28.07 -14.75 10.33
N ILE A 425 -27.40 -15.48 9.46
CA ILE A 425 -25.95 -15.52 9.32
C ILE A 425 -25.59 -14.75 8.05
N SER A 426 -24.69 -13.77 8.15
CA SER A 426 -24.16 -13.04 7.01
C SER A 426 -22.65 -13.03 7.01
N TRP A 427 -22.06 -12.97 5.81
CA TRP A 427 -20.63 -12.84 5.58
C TRP A 427 -20.36 -11.87 4.44
N GLU A 428 -19.11 -11.48 4.28
CA GLU A 428 -18.69 -10.55 3.24
C GLU A 428 -18.87 -11.17 1.85
N LYS A 429 -19.41 -10.40 0.90
CA LYS A 429 -19.69 -10.89 -0.46
C LYS A 429 -18.40 -10.93 -1.28
N MET A 430 -17.98 -12.13 -1.66
CA MET A 430 -16.76 -12.33 -2.49
C MET A 430 -16.92 -11.80 -3.92
N PRO A 431 -15.84 -11.35 -4.60
CA PRO A 431 -15.95 -10.73 -5.93
C PRO A 431 -16.18 -11.69 -7.12
N ASP A 432 -15.75 -12.95 -7.02
CA ASP A 432 -15.86 -13.95 -8.11
C ASP A 432 -17.23 -14.68 -8.00
N ASP A 433 -18.24 -14.22 -8.75
CA ASP A 433 -19.57 -14.85 -8.87
C ASP A 433 -19.42 -16.27 -9.50
N GLY A 434 -19.53 -17.35 -8.72
CA GLY A 434 -19.60 -18.72 -9.27
C GLY A 434 -19.17 -19.90 -8.38
N LEU A 435 -19.17 -19.77 -7.05
CA LEU A 435 -18.77 -20.83 -6.12
C LEU A 435 -19.91 -21.18 -5.16
N ILE A 436 -20.35 -22.45 -5.21
CA ILE A 436 -21.36 -23.02 -4.32
C ILE A 436 -20.80 -23.04 -2.90
N GLN A 437 -21.47 -22.35 -1.97
CA GLN A 437 -21.04 -22.24 -0.58
C GLN A 437 -21.82 -23.24 0.28
N ARG A 438 -21.18 -23.82 1.29
CA ARG A 438 -21.81 -24.82 2.15
C ARG A 438 -21.77 -24.38 3.60
N VAL A 439 -22.94 -24.24 4.21
CA VAL A 439 -23.12 -23.83 5.60
C VAL A 439 -23.52 -25.07 6.41
N SER A 440 -22.66 -25.51 7.31
CA SER A 440 -23.00 -26.56 8.29
C SER A 440 -23.13 -25.98 9.68
N TYR A 441 -24.00 -26.59 10.49
CA TYR A 441 -24.33 -26.14 11.84
C TYR A 441 -24.42 -27.33 12.79
N THR A 442 -23.74 -27.22 13.94
CA THR A 442 -23.63 -28.29 14.94
C THR A 442 -24.01 -27.79 16.33
N PRO A 443 -25.10 -28.28 16.95
CA PRO A 443 -25.43 -28.00 18.34
C PRO A 443 -24.45 -28.70 19.29
N HIS A 444 -24.10 -28.05 20.39
CA HIS A 444 -23.23 -28.58 21.44
C HIS A 444 -24.04 -29.37 22.48
N THR A 445 -24.68 -30.44 22.03
CA THR A 445 -25.54 -31.33 22.85
C THR A 445 -25.30 -32.79 22.51
N ASP A 446 -25.24 -33.66 23.53
CA ASP A 446 -24.96 -35.09 23.34
C ASP A 446 -25.98 -35.77 22.42
N GLY A 447 -25.48 -36.43 21.36
CA GLY A 447 -26.28 -37.24 20.43
C GLY A 447 -27.01 -36.48 19.32
N ALA A 448 -26.79 -35.18 19.14
CA ALA A 448 -27.46 -34.39 18.11
C ALA A 448 -26.83 -34.52 16.71
N SER A 449 -27.65 -34.35 15.67
CA SER A 449 -27.24 -34.46 14.27
C SER A 449 -26.72 -33.14 13.70
N HIS A 450 -25.72 -33.22 12.82
CA HIS A 450 -25.20 -32.07 12.08
C HIS A 450 -26.19 -31.67 10.98
N GLY A 451 -26.54 -30.38 10.91
CA GLY A 451 -27.32 -29.83 9.81
C GLY A 451 -26.42 -29.22 8.75
N GLU A 452 -26.80 -29.33 7.48
CA GLU A 452 -26.02 -28.81 6.36
C GLU A 452 -26.94 -28.21 5.28
N LEU A 453 -26.53 -27.07 4.73
CA LEU A 453 -27.30 -26.28 3.78
C LEU A 453 -26.38 -25.76 2.66
N GLU A 454 -26.72 -26.09 1.42
CA GLU A 454 -26.02 -25.53 0.25
C GLU A 454 -26.63 -24.19 -0.13
N VAL A 455 -25.76 -23.19 -0.29
CA VAL A 455 -26.11 -21.79 -0.55
C VAL A 455 -25.61 -21.42 -1.95
N SER A 456 -26.56 -21.03 -2.81
CA SER A 456 -26.26 -20.59 -4.17
C SER A 456 -25.42 -19.31 -4.19
N ASP A 457 -24.48 -19.30 -5.13
CA ASP A 457 -23.30 -18.43 -5.28
C ASP A 457 -23.54 -16.92 -5.09
N ARG A 458 -24.79 -16.46 -5.25
CA ARG A 458 -25.19 -15.04 -5.16
C ARG A 458 -25.60 -14.57 -3.76
N ARG A 459 -25.77 -15.47 -2.78
CA ARG A 459 -26.26 -15.12 -1.43
C ARG A 459 -25.13 -15.18 -0.40
N SER A 460 -24.80 -14.02 0.17
CA SER A 460 -23.88 -13.89 1.32
C SER A 460 -24.62 -13.75 2.67
N ILE A 461 -25.90 -14.17 2.69
CA ILE A 461 -26.78 -14.12 3.86
C ILE A 461 -27.75 -15.32 3.82
N VAL A 462 -27.95 -15.98 4.96
CA VAL A 462 -28.84 -17.14 5.11
C VAL A 462 -29.52 -17.14 6.48
N THR A 463 -30.80 -17.53 6.53
CA THR A 463 -31.54 -17.67 7.80
C THR A 463 -31.73 -19.15 8.10
N LEU A 464 -31.13 -19.63 9.19
CA LEU A 464 -31.40 -20.96 9.74
C LEU A 464 -32.69 -20.93 10.57
N LYS A 465 -33.42 -22.03 10.59
CA LYS A 465 -34.70 -22.21 11.29
C LYS A 465 -34.75 -23.56 11.99
N SER A 466 -35.73 -23.74 12.87
CA SER A 466 -35.96 -24.98 13.62
C SER A 466 -34.77 -25.38 14.51
N LEU A 467 -34.09 -24.39 15.07
CA LEU A 467 -33.06 -24.58 16.08
C LEU A 467 -33.71 -24.82 17.45
N THR A 468 -32.98 -25.50 18.33
CA THR A 468 -33.35 -25.69 19.75
C THR A 468 -32.99 -24.46 20.58
N SER A 469 -33.85 -24.10 21.53
CA SER A 469 -33.64 -22.95 22.42
C SER A 469 -32.49 -23.15 23.41
N GLN A 470 -31.93 -22.04 23.92
CA GLN A 470 -30.78 -21.98 24.85
C GLN A 470 -29.54 -22.83 24.44
N THR A 471 -29.40 -23.18 23.17
CA THR A 471 -28.40 -24.14 22.68
C THR A 471 -27.25 -23.39 21.99
N LEU A 472 -26.01 -23.75 22.34
CA LEU A 472 -24.82 -23.27 21.65
C LEU A 472 -24.65 -24.02 20.33
N TYR A 473 -24.59 -23.28 19.22
CA TYR A 473 -24.32 -23.80 17.89
C TYR A 473 -22.96 -23.31 17.39
N THR A 474 -22.19 -24.21 16.78
CA THR A 474 -21.04 -23.84 15.94
C THR A 474 -21.47 -23.90 14.47
N ILE A 475 -21.28 -22.79 13.77
CA ILE A 475 -21.42 -22.66 12.32
C ILE A 475 -20.06 -22.84 11.68
N THR A 476 -20.01 -23.60 10.58
CA THR A 476 -18.91 -23.49 9.62
C THR A 476 -19.47 -23.16 8.23
N VAL A 477 -18.97 -22.08 7.63
CA VAL A 477 -19.21 -21.73 6.23
C VAL A 477 -17.97 -22.14 5.45
N THR A 478 -18.13 -23.15 4.59
CA THR A 478 -17.09 -23.65 3.71
C THR A 478 -17.24 -23.00 2.34
N ILE A 479 -16.22 -22.23 1.97
CA ILE A 479 -16.10 -21.60 0.66
C ILE A 479 -15.05 -22.41 -0.12
N PRO A 480 -15.43 -23.16 -1.17
CA PRO A 480 -14.48 -23.92 -1.98
C PRO A 480 -13.62 -22.95 -2.80
N HIS A 481 -12.31 -23.13 -2.79
CA HIS A 481 -11.40 -22.38 -3.65
C HIS A 481 -11.16 -23.14 -4.98
N ARG A 482 -10.41 -22.54 -5.92
CA ARG A 482 -10.18 -23.13 -7.25
C ARG A 482 -9.37 -24.45 -7.23
N ASP A 483 -8.61 -24.71 -6.18
CA ASP A 483 -8.04 -26.05 -5.91
C ASP A 483 -8.94 -26.79 -4.89
N PRO A 484 -9.51 -27.97 -5.24
CA PRO A 484 -10.39 -28.74 -4.36
C PRO A 484 -9.75 -29.21 -3.05
N LYS A 485 -8.44 -29.06 -2.85
CA LYS A 485 -7.76 -29.30 -1.56
C LYS A 485 -7.75 -28.09 -0.62
N THR A 486 -8.00 -26.88 -1.12
CA THR A 486 -7.98 -25.64 -0.32
C THR A 486 -9.40 -25.15 -0.04
N LEU A 487 -9.82 -25.28 1.22
CA LEU A 487 -11.12 -24.82 1.70
C LEU A 487 -10.93 -23.61 2.61
N SER A 488 -11.59 -22.49 2.29
CA SER A 488 -11.71 -21.38 3.22
C SER A 488 -12.88 -21.67 4.16
N VAL A 489 -12.57 -21.99 5.41
CA VAL A 489 -13.56 -22.30 6.45
C VAL A 489 -13.68 -21.10 7.39
N LEU A 490 -14.85 -20.46 7.36
CA LEU A 490 -15.25 -19.47 8.36
C LEU A 490 -15.97 -20.21 9.48
N THR A 491 -15.46 -20.13 10.71
CA THR A 491 -16.09 -20.75 11.88
C THR A 491 -16.52 -19.66 12.86
N GLY A 492 -17.76 -19.75 13.34
CA GLY A 492 -18.31 -18.85 14.36
C GLY A 492 -19.29 -19.59 15.25
N ASN A 493 -19.55 -19.07 16.44
CA ASN A 493 -20.49 -19.64 17.39
C ASN A 493 -21.54 -18.62 17.80
N PHE A 494 -22.76 -19.11 18.05
CA PHE A 494 -23.84 -18.31 18.62
C PHE A 494 -24.69 -19.20 19.52
N THR A 495 -25.37 -18.60 20.49
CA THR A 495 -26.30 -19.29 21.37
C THR A 495 -27.71 -18.80 21.04
N THR A 496 -28.65 -19.71 20.77
CA THR A 496 -30.07 -19.36 20.63
C THR A 496 -30.60 -18.78 21.94
N LEU A 497 -31.54 -17.85 21.84
CA LEU A 497 -32.13 -17.22 23.03
C LEU A 497 -33.04 -18.20 23.81
N ASN A 498 -33.43 -17.80 25.02
CA ASN A 498 -34.52 -18.47 25.73
C ASN A 498 -35.86 -18.22 25.00
N VAL A 499 -36.78 -19.16 25.13
CA VAL A 499 -38.15 -19.02 24.63
C VAL A 499 -38.89 -17.86 25.31
N SER A 500 -39.54 -17.04 24.49
CA SER A 500 -40.20 -15.82 24.97
C SER A 500 -41.50 -16.13 25.71
N PRO A 501 -41.79 -15.46 26.84
CA PRO A 501 -43.05 -15.62 27.55
C PRO A 501 -44.21 -14.89 26.85
N PRO A 502 -45.47 -15.36 27.00
CA PRO A 502 -46.64 -14.69 26.42
C PRO A 502 -46.77 -13.25 26.91
N SER A 503 -46.89 -12.29 25.99
CA SER A 503 -46.97 -10.86 26.35
C SER A 503 -48.41 -10.36 26.37
N GLY A 504 -48.65 -9.18 26.95
CA GLY A 504 -49.97 -8.55 26.93
C GLY A 504 -51.08 -9.29 27.68
N VAL A 505 -50.76 -10.15 28.65
CA VAL A 505 -51.75 -10.88 29.47
C VAL A 505 -52.72 -9.90 30.14
N LYS A 506 -54.01 -10.04 29.84
CA LYS A 506 -55.10 -9.21 30.38
C LYS A 506 -56.22 -10.11 30.86
N VAL A 507 -56.74 -9.83 32.05
CA VAL A 507 -57.89 -10.51 32.64
C VAL A 507 -59.04 -9.51 32.77
N VAL A 508 -60.26 -9.90 32.39
CA VAL A 508 -61.47 -9.07 32.35
C VAL A 508 -62.66 -9.86 32.92
N VAL A 509 -63.53 -9.24 33.73
CA VAL A 509 -64.75 -9.89 34.23
C VAL A 509 -65.71 -10.06 33.06
N LEU A 510 -66.28 -11.26 32.88
CA LEU A 510 -67.45 -11.45 32.03
C LEU A 510 -68.74 -11.46 32.85
N SER A 511 -68.75 -12.23 33.93
CA SER A 511 -69.88 -12.37 34.86
C SER A 511 -69.41 -13.13 36.09
N GLY A 512 -69.73 -12.65 37.30
CA GLY A 512 -69.63 -13.37 38.58
C GLY A 512 -68.48 -14.38 38.72
N ASP A 513 -68.76 -15.64 38.36
CA ASP A 513 -67.90 -16.83 38.50
C ASP A 513 -66.85 -17.02 37.38
N LYS A 514 -66.88 -16.17 36.34
CA LYS A 514 -66.12 -16.30 35.09
C LYS A 514 -65.36 -15.03 34.74
N SER A 515 -64.05 -15.19 34.53
CA SER A 515 -63.18 -14.14 33.97
C SER A 515 -62.58 -14.59 32.64
N PHE A 516 -62.50 -13.67 31.69
CA PHE A 516 -61.82 -13.87 30.43
C PHE A 516 -60.35 -13.52 30.59
N VAL A 517 -59.43 -14.39 30.15
CA VAL A 517 -58.01 -14.07 30.03
C VAL A 517 -57.62 -14.09 28.55
N SER A 518 -56.84 -13.10 28.14
CA SER A 518 -56.31 -12.92 26.79
C SER A 518 -54.84 -12.53 26.86
N TRP A 519 -54.08 -12.81 25.80
CA TRP A 519 -52.68 -12.40 25.64
C TRP A 519 -52.41 -12.10 24.17
N ASP A 520 -51.34 -11.35 23.90
CA ASP A 520 -50.86 -11.14 22.54
C ASP A 520 -50.34 -12.51 22.00
N PRO A 521 -50.67 -12.92 20.76
CA PRO A 521 -50.24 -14.20 20.20
C PRO A 521 -48.71 -14.40 20.25
N GLY A 522 -48.27 -15.59 20.64
CA GLY A 522 -46.87 -16.00 20.64
C GLY A 522 -46.36 -16.38 19.24
N ALA A 523 -45.10 -16.84 19.18
CA ALA A 523 -44.47 -17.28 17.94
C ALA A 523 -45.14 -18.52 17.32
N ASP A 524 -44.97 -18.70 16.00
CA ASP A 524 -45.62 -19.77 15.22
C ASP A 524 -45.29 -21.21 15.68
N ASP A 525 -44.19 -21.38 16.44
CA ASP A 525 -43.71 -22.65 16.97
C ASP A 525 -44.20 -22.96 18.41
N VAL A 526 -45.10 -22.14 18.97
CA VAL A 526 -45.82 -22.46 20.21
C VAL A 526 -46.83 -23.60 19.97
N THR A 527 -46.69 -24.70 20.70
CA THR A 527 -47.58 -25.87 20.63
C THR A 527 -48.78 -25.76 21.56
N SER A 528 -48.59 -25.17 22.74
CA SER A 528 -49.64 -25.02 23.76
C SER A 528 -49.35 -23.88 24.74
N TYR A 529 -50.41 -23.33 25.34
CA TYR A 529 -50.30 -22.43 26.49
C TYR A 529 -50.83 -23.12 27.75
N LEU A 530 -50.09 -23.00 28.85
CA LEU A 530 -50.47 -23.45 30.18
C LEU A 530 -50.88 -22.25 31.03
N ILE A 531 -52.17 -22.18 31.36
CA ILE A 531 -52.77 -21.14 32.19
C ILE A 531 -52.99 -21.70 33.60
N LYS A 532 -52.62 -20.94 34.63
CA LYS A 532 -52.81 -21.28 36.05
C LYS A 532 -53.40 -20.10 36.82
N TRP A 533 -54.33 -20.34 37.73
CA TRP A 533 -54.88 -19.33 38.63
C TRP A 533 -55.08 -19.85 40.05
N ILE A 534 -54.78 -19.01 41.04
CA ILE A 534 -54.89 -19.33 42.47
C ILE A 534 -55.30 -18.08 43.26
N PRO A 535 -56.16 -18.18 44.29
CA PRO A 535 -56.44 -17.08 45.20
C PRO A 535 -55.18 -16.66 45.99
N LEU A 536 -54.96 -15.36 46.16
CA LEU A 536 -53.85 -14.83 46.97
C LEU A 536 -54.05 -15.06 48.48
N SER A 537 -55.27 -15.33 48.92
CA SER A 537 -55.62 -15.81 50.26
C SER A 537 -55.14 -17.24 50.57
N GLY A 538 -54.69 -17.99 49.55
CA GLY A 538 -54.38 -19.41 49.63
C GLY A 538 -55.59 -20.27 49.30
N GLY A 539 -55.42 -21.25 48.43
CA GLY A 539 -56.50 -22.12 47.95
C GLY A 539 -56.00 -23.14 46.93
N GLN A 540 -56.94 -23.82 46.27
CA GLN A 540 -56.60 -24.81 45.23
C GLN A 540 -56.06 -24.12 43.97
N LEU A 541 -54.92 -24.61 43.47
CA LEU A 541 -54.35 -24.19 42.19
C LEU A 541 -55.16 -24.79 41.04
N ASN A 542 -55.86 -23.93 40.30
CA ASN A 542 -56.54 -24.32 39.07
C ASN A 542 -55.60 -24.15 37.87
N GLN A 543 -55.69 -25.05 36.89
CA GLN A 543 -54.89 -24.97 35.67
C GLN A 543 -55.63 -25.54 34.46
N MET A 544 -55.29 -25.04 33.27
CA MET A 544 -55.73 -25.56 31.98
C MET A 544 -54.63 -25.45 30.93
N SER A 545 -54.67 -26.33 29.93
CA SER A 545 -53.83 -26.26 28.74
C SER A 545 -54.71 -26.08 27.50
N ILE A 546 -54.24 -25.26 26.56
CA ILE A 546 -54.90 -24.98 25.28
C ILE A 546 -53.89 -25.06 24.15
N ALA A 547 -54.36 -25.31 22.92
CA ALA A 547 -53.50 -25.32 21.74
C ALA A 547 -52.86 -23.96 21.47
N GLY A 548 -51.64 -23.94 20.91
CA GLY A 548 -50.84 -22.73 20.68
C GLY A 548 -51.45 -21.72 19.68
N ARG A 549 -52.50 -22.10 18.94
CA ARG A 549 -53.30 -21.17 18.12
C ARG A 549 -54.32 -20.36 18.92
N GLY A 550 -54.62 -20.75 20.16
CA GLY A 550 -55.51 -20.02 21.05
C GLY A 550 -54.78 -18.88 21.74
N HIS A 551 -55.37 -17.69 21.75
CA HIS A 551 -54.84 -16.47 22.41
C HIS A 551 -55.79 -15.94 23.52
N THR A 552 -56.78 -16.75 23.90
CA THR A 552 -57.83 -16.44 24.88
C THR A 552 -58.27 -17.70 25.61
N ALA A 553 -58.63 -17.59 26.89
CA ALA A 553 -59.27 -18.65 27.67
C ALA A 553 -60.30 -18.07 28.65
N VAL A 554 -61.27 -18.89 29.07
CA VAL A 554 -62.24 -18.53 30.12
C VAL A 554 -61.85 -19.24 31.41
N LEU A 555 -61.56 -18.46 32.45
CA LEU A 555 -61.29 -18.94 33.80
C LEU A 555 -62.62 -19.16 34.52
N TYR A 556 -62.79 -20.34 35.12
CA TYR A 556 -63.99 -20.74 35.84
C TYR A 556 -63.73 -20.85 37.34
N GLY A 557 -64.79 -20.73 38.14
CA GLY A 557 -64.72 -20.90 39.59
C GLY A 557 -63.89 -19.81 40.28
N MET A 558 -64.00 -18.57 39.80
CA MET A 558 -63.41 -17.41 40.46
C MET A 558 -64.42 -16.79 41.42
N GLU A 559 -64.05 -16.67 42.69
CA GLU A 559 -64.87 -16.08 43.75
C GLU A 559 -64.98 -14.56 43.57
N TYR A 560 -66.06 -13.96 44.05
CA TYR A 560 -66.29 -12.52 43.97
C TYR A 560 -65.49 -11.75 45.03
N ASN A 561 -64.93 -10.60 44.65
CA ASN A 561 -64.09 -9.73 45.48
C ASN A 561 -62.83 -10.43 46.07
N THR A 562 -62.28 -11.39 45.33
CA THR A 562 -61.08 -12.15 45.70
C THR A 562 -59.95 -11.79 44.75
N GLU A 563 -58.75 -11.51 45.28
CA GLU A 563 -57.57 -11.33 44.42
C GLU A 563 -56.99 -12.68 43.99
N TYR A 564 -56.81 -12.85 42.69
CA TYR A 564 -56.20 -14.01 42.06
C TYR A 564 -54.83 -13.67 41.45
N HIS A 565 -53.90 -14.61 41.56
CA HIS A 565 -52.68 -14.63 40.77
C HIS A 565 -52.90 -15.52 39.55
N VAL A 566 -53.12 -14.91 38.38
CA VAL A 566 -53.27 -15.60 37.09
C VAL A 566 -51.93 -15.59 36.38
N SER A 567 -51.52 -16.72 35.79
CA SER A 567 -50.27 -16.82 35.03
C SER A 567 -50.46 -17.63 33.74
N VAL A 568 -49.76 -17.23 32.69
CA VAL A 568 -49.78 -17.85 31.36
C VAL A 568 -48.33 -18.12 30.93
N SER A 569 -48.04 -19.36 30.51
CA SER A 569 -46.74 -19.75 29.95
C SER A 569 -46.95 -20.47 28.62
N ALA A 570 -46.01 -20.31 27.68
CA ALA A 570 -46.01 -20.98 26.39
C ALA A 570 -45.12 -22.23 26.44
N ARG A 571 -45.49 -23.27 25.69
CA ARG A 571 -44.67 -24.44 25.41
C ARG A 571 -44.42 -24.55 23.92
N TYR A 572 -43.18 -24.79 23.53
CA TYR A 572 -42.70 -24.72 22.16
C TYR A 572 -42.50 -26.11 21.54
N MET A 573 -42.24 -26.16 20.24
CA MET A 573 -42.09 -27.41 19.47
C MET A 573 -40.85 -28.22 19.88
N ASP A 574 -39.79 -27.57 20.36
CA ASP A 574 -38.59 -28.22 20.92
C ASP A 574 -38.81 -28.80 22.33
N GLY A 575 -40.03 -28.67 22.88
CA GLY A 575 -40.40 -29.13 24.23
C GLY A 575 -40.06 -28.14 25.34
N SER A 576 -39.37 -27.04 25.05
CA SER A 576 -39.08 -26.00 26.02
C SER A 576 -40.35 -25.27 26.47
N GLN A 577 -40.30 -24.70 27.68
CA GLN A 577 -41.41 -23.96 28.27
C GLN A 577 -40.90 -22.58 28.70
N SER A 578 -41.61 -21.52 28.30
CA SER A 578 -41.28 -20.16 28.68
C SER A 578 -41.48 -19.92 30.17
N ASP A 579 -40.89 -18.83 30.65
CA ASP A 579 -41.31 -18.21 31.90
C ASP A 579 -42.83 -17.90 31.87
N ALA A 580 -43.44 -17.82 33.06
CA ALA A 580 -44.86 -17.57 33.19
C ALA A 580 -45.12 -16.07 33.41
N THR A 581 -45.76 -15.41 32.44
CA THR A 581 -46.25 -14.04 32.62
C THR A 581 -47.43 -14.07 33.57
N SER A 582 -47.31 -13.39 34.72
CA SER A 582 -48.38 -13.34 35.72
C SER A 582 -48.96 -11.95 35.92
N VAL A 583 -50.24 -11.92 36.27
CA VAL A 583 -51.04 -10.73 36.55
C VAL A 583 -51.82 -10.98 37.84
N ARG A 584 -51.77 -10.00 38.76
CA ARG A 584 -52.68 -9.95 39.90
C ARG A 584 -53.99 -9.32 39.47
N TYR A 585 -55.10 -9.96 39.81
CA TYR A 585 -56.41 -9.58 39.32
C TYR A 585 -57.46 -9.69 40.44
N SER A 586 -58.19 -8.61 40.69
CA SER A 586 -59.29 -8.59 41.66
C SER A 586 -60.64 -8.67 40.95
N THR A 587 -61.45 -9.66 41.34
CA THR A 587 -62.79 -9.93 40.83
C THR A 587 -63.86 -9.01 41.43
N GLY A 588 -63.69 -7.69 41.29
CA GLY A 588 -64.65 -6.73 41.84
C GLY A 588 -64.62 -5.30 41.28
N ASP A 589 -63.49 -4.81 40.76
CA ASP A 589 -63.26 -3.35 40.71
C ASP A 589 -62.67 -2.79 39.38
N ASN A 590 -62.69 -3.58 38.29
CA ASN A 590 -61.86 -3.33 37.10
C ASN A 590 -62.60 -2.84 35.84
N LEU A 591 -63.37 -1.75 35.95
CA LEU A 591 -63.92 -0.99 34.80
C LEU A 591 -63.08 0.26 34.41
N ARG A 592 -61.87 0.43 34.95
CA ARG A 592 -61.13 1.71 34.95
C ARG A 592 -59.71 1.73 34.35
N LYS A 593 -59.30 0.74 33.54
CA LYS A 593 -57.92 0.69 32.99
C LYS A 593 -57.82 0.29 31.50
N MET A 594 -58.00 1.27 30.62
CA MET A 594 -57.27 1.35 29.34
C MET A 594 -56.09 2.34 29.50
N PRO A 595 -55.00 2.23 28.70
CA PRO A 595 -53.87 3.15 28.78
C PRO A 595 -54.22 4.51 28.15
N VAL A 596 -54.78 5.39 28.98
CA VAL A 596 -54.89 6.82 28.67
C VAL A 596 -53.52 7.47 28.86
N ALA A 597 -53.10 8.33 27.94
CA ALA A 597 -51.96 9.21 28.18
C ALA A 597 -52.32 10.17 29.33
N ARG A 598 -51.80 9.91 30.54
CA ARG A 598 -51.96 10.81 31.69
C ARG A 598 -51.08 12.05 31.53
N GLY A 599 -51.45 12.94 30.61
CA GLY A 599 -51.12 14.36 30.74
C GLY A 599 -51.68 14.86 32.07
N GLY A 600 -50.89 15.64 32.81
CA GLY A 600 -51.23 16.10 34.16
C GLY A 600 -52.23 17.26 34.16
N PHE A 601 -53.38 17.09 33.51
CA PHE A 601 -54.43 18.11 33.46
C PHE A 601 -55.69 17.64 34.22
N THR A 602 -55.90 18.20 35.41
CA THR A 602 -57.24 18.25 35.99
C THR A 602 -58.04 19.31 35.25
N LEU A 603 -58.93 18.89 34.34
CA LEU A 603 -60.04 19.74 33.92
C LEU A 603 -60.78 20.17 35.20
N THR A 604 -60.73 21.46 35.52
CA THR A 604 -61.59 22.04 36.55
C THR A 604 -63.03 21.82 36.11
N HIS A 605 -63.84 21.23 37.00
CA HIS A 605 -65.24 20.88 36.72
C HIS A 605 -66.00 22.12 36.23
N THR A 606 -66.16 22.22 34.92
CA THR A 606 -66.96 23.22 34.22
C THR A 606 -67.94 22.45 33.35
N ASP A 607 -69.23 22.64 33.60
CA ASP A 607 -70.32 21.86 33.00
C ASP A 607 -70.66 22.26 31.55
N ASP A 608 -69.77 23.05 30.93
CA ASP A 608 -70.00 23.75 29.68
C ASP A 608 -69.53 22.95 28.46
N VAL A 609 -70.28 23.10 27.37
CA VAL A 609 -69.94 22.51 26.05
C VAL A 609 -68.68 23.15 25.45
N CYS A 610 -68.27 24.32 25.97
CA CYS A 610 -67.23 25.17 25.42
C CYS A 610 -66.51 25.96 26.53
N PRO A 611 -65.45 25.39 27.13
CA PRO A 611 -64.74 26.03 28.22
C PRO A 611 -63.98 27.29 27.75
N LEU A 612 -63.67 28.17 28.70
CA LEU A 612 -62.77 29.30 28.46
C LEU A 612 -61.33 28.78 28.35
N MET A 613 -60.59 29.20 27.32
CA MET A 613 -59.16 28.92 27.22
C MET A 613 -58.36 29.98 27.97
N GLU A 614 -57.61 29.56 28.97
CA GLU A 614 -56.50 30.35 29.52
C GLU A 614 -55.25 30.11 28.65
N ASP A 615 -54.73 31.14 27.97
CA ASP A 615 -53.27 31.32 27.90
C ASP A 615 -52.82 32.73 27.45
N GLY A 616 -51.53 32.99 27.65
CA GLY A 616 -50.90 34.31 27.59
C GLY A 616 -50.89 35.05 26.25
N GLY A 617 -51.04 36.38 26.36
CA GLY A 617 -50.32 37.32 25.51
C GLY A 617 -51.10 38.06 24.43
N VAL A 618 -52.36 37.71 24.15
CA VAL A 618 -53.19 38.43 23.17
C VAL A 618 -54.55 38.79 23.78
N ASN A 619 -54.96 40.06 23.66
CA ASN A 619 -56.21 40.57 24.24
C ASN A 619 -57.46 39.96 23.55
N GLY A 620 -57.94 38.83 24.08
CA GLY A 620 -59.22 38.24 23.70
C GLY A 620 -59.52 36.97 24.50
N THR A 621 -60.64 36.94 25.21
CA THR A 621 -61.15 35.73 25.88
C THR A 621 -61.87 34.87 24.84
N PHE A 622 -61.32 33.69 24.52
CA PHE A 622 -61.89 32.76 23.56
C PHE A 622 -62.39 31.48 24.24
N HIS A 623 -63.52 30.95 23.75
CA HIS A 623 -64.06 29.66 24.15
C HIS A 623 -63.57 28.55 23.20
N GLY A 624 -63.06 27.45 23.75
CA GLY A 624 -62.47 26.37 22.96
C GLY A 624 -61.63 25.39 23.78
N TYR A 625 -60.87 24.56 23.08
CA TYR A 625 -59.99 23.54 23.65
C TYR A 625 -58.55 23.74 23.16
N ASN A 626 -57.61 23.83 24.10
CA ASN A 626 -56.17 23.78 23.81
C ASN A 626 -55.72 22.32 23.68
N MET A 627 -55.75 21.81 22.45
CA MET A 627 -55.53 20.40 22.18
C MET A 627 -54.06 19.96 22.36
N MET A 628 -53.11 20.90 22.32
CA MET A 628 -51.71 20.62 22.65
C MET A 628 -51.58 20.13 24.10
N ALA A 629 -52.13 20.89 25.06
CA ALA A 629 -52.11 20.52 26.48
C ALA A 629 -52.90 19.22 26.76
N VAL A 630 -54.06 19.04 26.10
CA VAL A 630 -54.90 17.83 26.21
C VAL A 630 -54.12 16.57 25.84
N PHE A 631 -53.36 16.59 24.73
CA PHE A 631 -52.55 15.45 24.30
C PHE A 631 -51.19 15.33 25.03
N GLY A 632 -50.91 16.19 26.02
CA GLY A 632 -49.63 16.22 26.73
C GLY A 632 -48.46 16.78 25.91
N LEU A 633 -48.76 17.50 24.82
CA LEU A 633 -47.80 18.25 24.00
C LEU A 633 -47.51 19.61 24.65
N ASP A 634 -47.01 19.57 25.88
CA ASP A 634 -46.51 20.72 26.63
C ASP A 634 -45.11 20.43 27.17
N GLU A 635 -44.36 21.48 27.57
CA GLU A 635 -42.96 21.35 28.01
C GLU A 635 -42.76 20.48 29.26
N LYS A 636 -43.80 20.25 30.07
CA LYS A 636 -43.73 19.43 31.28
C LYS A 636 -44.03 17.96 30.99
N HIS A 637 -44.99 17.68 30.11
CA HIS A 637 -45.53 16.33 29.91
C HIS A 637 -45.01 15.58 28.68
N TYR A 638 -44.48 16.26 27.65
CA TYR A 638 -44.11 15.60 26.38
C TYR A 638 -43.12 14.43 26.57
N SER A 639 -42.17 14.57 27.51
CA SER A 639 -41.15 13.56 27.80
C SER A 639 -41.70 12.24 28.36
N SER A 640 -42.95 12.23 28.84
CA SER A 640 -43.65 11.03 29.30
C SER A 640 -44.18 10.16 28.16
N ILE A 641 -44.26 10.70 26.94
CA ILE A 641 -44.83 10.02 25.77
C ILE A 641 -43.69 9.61 24.82
N ARG A 642 -43.51 8.30 24.63
CA ARG A 642 -42.43 7.77 23.77
C ARG A 642 -42.66 8.14 22.30
N GLY A 643 -41.60 8.64 21.66
CA GLY A 643 -41.60 9.04 20.25
C GLY A 643 -42.12 10.46 19.98
N ILE A 644 -42.19 11.30 21.03
CA ILE A 644 -42.35 12.75 20.89
C ILE A 644 -41.03 13.43 21.25
N SER A 645 -40.63 14.43 20.47
CA SER A 645 -39.48 15.29 20.78
C SER A 645 -39.85 16.76 20.72
N LEU A 646 -39.19 17.57 21.56
CA LEU A 646 -39.38 19.01 21.69
C LEU A 646 -38.22 19.73 20.99
N HIS A 647 -38.54 20.72 20.17
CA HIS A 647 -37.60 21.61 19.51
C HIS A 647 -37.88 23.06 19.93
N ALA A 648 -36.81 23.82 20.17
CA ALA A 648 -36.90 25.25 20.48
C ALA A 648 -37.53 26.02 19.31
N PHE A 649 -38.33 27.03 19.64
CA PHE A 649 -39.05 27.84 18.66
C PHE A 649 -38.11 28.58 17.70
N ILE A 650 -38.56 28.80 16.46
CA ILE A 650 -37.88 29.70 15.50
C ILE A 650 -38.59 31.06 15.47
N PHE A 651 -39.91 31.08 15.71
CA PHE A 651 -40.72 32.31 15.77
C PHE A 651 -41.85 32.17 16.80
N GLY A 652 -42.31 33.30 17.37
CA GLY A 652 -43.52 33.37 18.20
C GLY A 652 -43.37 32.98 19.68
N GLY A 653 -42.30 32.28 20.07
CA GLY A 653 -42.07 31.84 21.45
C GLY A 653 -42.73 30.51 21.84
N SER A 654 -43.54 29.91 20.95
CA SER A 654 -44.17 28.61 21.16
C SER A 654 -43.29 27.47 20.62
N SER A 655 -42.99 26.48 21.48
CA SER A 655 -42.15 25.34 21.17
C SER A 655 -42.77 24.38 20.13
N ILE A 656 -41.93 23.65 19.40
CA ILE A 656 -42.34 22.74 18.30
C ILE A 656 -42.25 21.29 18.79
N TYR A 657 -43.32 20.51 18.56
CA TYR A 657 -43.41 19.10 18.95
C TYR A 657 -43.37 18.23 17.70
N THR A 658 -42.35 17.39 17.59
CA THR A 658 -42.21 16.40 16.52
C THR A 658 -42.69 15.05 17.02
N ILE A 659 -43.74 14.53 16.39
CA ILE A 659 -44.27 13.18 16.60
C ILE A 659 -43.66 12.29 15.52
N THR A 660 -43.00 11.20 15.92
CA THR A 660 -42.41 10.26 14.96
C THR A 660 -43.47 9.34 14.34
N GLU A 661 -43.10 8.62 13.28
CA GLU A 661 -43.92 7.54 12.73
C GLU A 661 -44.26 6.48 13.80
N ASP A 662 -45.40 5.81 13.62
CA ASP A 662 -45.99 4.80 14.51
C ASP A 662 -46.24 5.23 15.98
N VAL A 663 -46.18 6.53 16.28
CA VAL A 663 -46.65 7.14 17.53
C VAL A 663 -48.07 7.67 17.33
N GLN A 664 -49.05 7.02 17.95
CA GLN A 664 -50.46 7.42 17.88
C GLN A 664 -50.94 7.97 19.23
N LEU A 665 -51.21 9.28 19.30
CA LEU A 665 -51.84 9.88 20.48
C LEU A 665 -53.33 9.56 20.47
N THR A 666 -53.83 8.98 21.56
CA THR A 666 -55.22 8.48 21.67
C THR A 666 -55.78 8.80 23.05
N LEU A 667 -56.94 9.43 23.11
CA LEU A 667 -57.68 9.78 24.32
C LEU A 667 -59.15 9.36 24.21
N TRP A 668 -59.87 9.30 25.33
CA TRP A 668 -61.32 9.10 25.30
C TRP A 668 -62.02 10.41 24.92
N THR A 669 -62.93 10.37 23.96
CA THR A 669 -63.65 11.57 23.51
C THR A 669 -64.45 12.20 24.65
N ARG A 670 -65.02 11.41 25.57
CA ARG A 670 -65.69 11.90 26.79
C ARG A 670 -64.77 12.57 27.83
N GLU A 671 -63.46 12.33 27.78
CA GLU A 671 -62.49 12.95 28.70
C GLU A 671 -62.04 14.32 28.18
N VAL A 672 -62.07 14.52 26.85
CA VAL A 672 -61.78 15.81 26.19
C VAL A 672 -63.04 16.65 26.01
N HIS A 673 -64.08 16.05 25.44
CA HIS A 673 -65.34 16.67 25.04
C HIS A 673 -66.52 15.99 25.76
N PRO A 674 -66.69 16.19 27.09
CA PRO A 674 -67.66 15.44 27.90
C PRO A 674 -69.13 15.57 27.45
N ARG A 675 -69.48 16.67 26.77
CA ARG A 675 -70.82 16.90 26.17
C ARG A 675 -70.83 16.89 24.63
N GLY A 676 -69.74 16.45 24.00
CA GLY A 676 -69.53 16.48 22.55
C GLY A 676 -69.06 17.83 22.04
N LEU A 677 -68.66 17.87 20.76
CA LEU A 677 -68.23 19.09 20.07
C LEU A 677 -69.44 19.95 19.63
N PRO A 678 -69.30 21.29 19.61
CA PRO A 678 -70.34 22.17 19.08
C PRO A 678 -70.50 22.03 17.55
N GLN A 679 -71.73 22.24 17.07
CA GLN A 679 -72.07 22.17 15.64
C GLN A 679 -71.39 23.26 14.80
N GLU A 680 -70.93 24.33 15.43
CA GLU A 680 -70.13 25.39 14.82
C GLU A 680 -68.79 25.44 15.55
N HIS A 681 -67.69 25.27 14.82
CA HIS A 681 -66.34 25.28 15.38
C HIS A 681 -65.28 25.62 14.33
N VAL A 682 -64.10 26.00 14.80
CA VAL A 682 -62.89 26.13 13.97
C VAL A 682 -61.83 25.17 14.49
N LEU A 683 -61.43 24.22 13.65
CA LEU A 683 -60.21 23.43 13.88
C LEU A 683 -59.02 24.25 13.37
N SER A 684 -58.04 24.55 14.23
CA SER A 684 -56.89 25.39 13.88
C SER A 684 -55.59 24.66 14.20
N PHE A 685 -54.80 24.36 13.17
CA PHE A 685 -53.50 23.71 13.28
C PHE A 685 -52.38 24.63 12.77
N LEU A 686 -51.23 24.63 13.43
CA LEU A 686 -49.98 25.16 12.88
C LEU A 686 -49.00 23.98 12.80
N LEU A 687 -48.85 23.45 11.59
CA LEU A 687 -48.18 22.16 11.35
C LEU A 687 -47.15 22.22 10.22
N ARG A 688 -46.22 21.28 10.25
CA ARG A 688 -45.32 20.95 9.14
C ARG A 688 -45.30 19.44 8.93
N LEU A 689 -45.27 19.00 7.67
CA LEU A 689 -44.95 17.61 7.33
C LEU A 689 -43.43 17.48 7.12
N PRO A 690 -42.72 16.71 7.97
CA PRO A 690 -41.29 16.49 7.82
C PRO A 690 -40.97 15.54 6.63
N PRO A 691 -39.72 15.48 6.13
CA PRO A 691 -39.37 14.64 4.97
C PRO A 691 -39.58 13.13 5.15
N ASN A 692 -39.69 12.66 6.40
CA ASN A 692 -40.01 11.27 6.76
C ASN A 692 -41.51 11.02 6.99
N ALA A 693 -42.39 11.99 6.69
CA ALA A 693 -43.83 11.75 6.70
C ALA A 693 -44.23 10.70 5.65
N THR A 694 -45.23 9.88 5.98
CA THR A 694 -45.71 8.83 5.07
C THR A 694 -46.37 9.42 3.83
N GLN A 695 -46.33 8.69 2.72
CA GLN A 695 -47.06 9.04 1.49
C GLN A 695 -48.51 8.53 1.51
N GLU A 696 -48.86 7.65 2.45
CA GLU A 696 -50.23 7.16 2.62
C GLU A 696 -51.17 8.24 3.21
N PRO A 697 -52.47 8.24 2.86
CA PRO A 697 -53.42 9.16 3.47
C PRO A 697 -53.61 8.86 4.97
N PHE A 698 -53.53 9.88 5.81
CA PHE A 698 -53.64 9.77 7.27
C PHE A 698 -54.57 10.85 7.84
N ALA A 699 -55.30 10.49 8.89
CA ALA A 699 -56.04 11.45 9.70
C ALA A 699 -55.04 12.28 10.52
N LEU A 700 -54.94 13.57 10.21
CA LEU A 700 -54.22 14.52 11.05
C LEU A 700 -54.85 14.53 12.45
N TRP A 701 -56.19 14.58 12.51
CA TRP A 701 -56.99 14.45 13.72
C TRP A 701 -58.35 13.79 13.39
N GLN A 702 -58.87 12.93 14.26
CA GLN A 702 -60.20 12.33 14.12
C GLN A 702 -60.80 11.84 15.44
N ILE A 703 -62.13 11.72 15.48
CA ILE A 703 -62.91 11.03 16.51
C ILE A 703 -63.53 9.75 15.92
N THR A 704 -63.52 8.67 16.68
CA THR A 704 -64.20 7.41 16.38
C THR A 704 -65.33 7.08 17.36
N ASP A 705 -66.07 6.01 17.05
CA ASP A 705 -66.86 5.26 18.03
C ASP A 705 -65.99 4.32 18.90
N GLU A 706 -66.65 3.51 19.73
CA GLU A 706 -66.03 2.50 20.60
C GLU A 706 -65.31 1.38 19.81
N ASP A 707 -65.73 1.12 18.57
CA ASP A 707 -65.17 0.12 17.64
C ASP A 707 -64.06 0.68 16.72
N PHE A 708 -63.55 1.87 17.04
CA PHE A 708 -62.54 2.60 16.28
C PHE A 708 -62.93 2.89 14.81
N GLN A 709 -64.22 2.97 14.48
CA GLN A 709 -64.68 3.46 13.17
C GLN A 709 -64.65 4.99 13.12
N PRO A 710 -64.11 5.60 12.06
CA PRO A 710 -64.03 7.06 11.94
C PRO A 710 -65.42 7.69 11.83
N VAL A 711 -65.74 8.60 12.78
CA VAL A 711 -67.02 9.32 12.84
C VAL A 711 -66.88 10.74 12.30
N MET A 712 -65.84 11.47 12.74
CA MET A 712 -65.46 12.77 12.15
C MET A 712 -63.95 12.96 12.16
N GLY A 713 -63.43 13.85 11.31
CA GLY A 713 -62.01 14.20 11.33
C GLY A 713 -61.53 14.94 10.10
N ILE A 714 -60.22 15.20 10.08
CA ILE A 714 -59.48 15.82 8.98
C ILE A 714 -58.35 14.90 8.52
N ILE A 715 -58.37 14.56 7.23
CA ILE A 715 -57.41 13.67 6.56
C ILE A 715 -56.54 14.48 5.61
N LEU A 716 -55.24 14.24 5.65
CA LEU A 716 -54.27 14.69 4.66
C LEU A 716 -53.97 13.53 3.72
N ASP A 717 -54.02 13.75 2.40
CA ASP A 717 -53.63 12.78 1.36
C ASP A 717 -52.39 13.34 0.63
N PRO A 718 -51.16 12.97 1.04
CA PRO A 718 -49.93 13.47 0.42
C PRO A 718 -49.79 13.07 -1.04
N THR A 719 -50.25 11.87 -1.39
CA THR A 719 -50.23 11.35 -2.77
C THR A 719 -51.09 12.19 -3.72
N LYS A 720 -52.27 12.64 -3.26
CA LYS A 720 -53.19 13.47 -4.07
C LYS A 720 -53.09 14.97 -3.79
N GLN A 721 -52.29 15.37 -2.80
CA GLN A 721 -52.10 16.74 -2.32
C GLN A 721 -53.43 17.46 -2.01
N LEU A 722 -54.31 16.76 -1.27
CA LEU A 722 -55.63 17.26 -0.88
C LEU A 722 -55.90 17.10 0.61
N VAL A 723 -56.82 17.92 1.12
CA VAL A 723 -57.35 17.87 2.48
C VAL A 723 -58.78 17.36 2.41
N LYS A 724 -59.17 16.42 3.28
CA LYS A 724 -60.56 16.02 3.45
C LYS A 724 -61.03 16.29 4.86
N TYR A 725 -62.22 16.85 5.00
CA TYR A 725 -62.97 16.85 6.24
C TYR A 725 -64.13 15.87 6.12
N PHE A 726 -64.49 15.19 7.20
CA PHE A 726 -65.69 14.37 7.26
C PHE A 726 -66.38 14.48 8.62
N HIS A 727 -67.71 14.42 8.61
CA HIS A 727 -68.54 14.57 9.80
C HIS A 727 -69.92 13.91 9.61
N PRO A 728 -70.62 13.49 10.67
CA PRO A 728 -71.99 12.99 10.55
C PRO A 728 -72.97 14.15 10.31
N ASP A 729 -73.95 13.97 9.43
CA ASP A 729 -75.10 14.87 9.32
C ASP A 729 -76.13 14.64 10.46
N ASN A 730 -77.20 15.44 10.51
CA ASN A 730 -78.27 15.30 11.50
C ASN A 730 -78.97 13.93 11.52
N GLU A 731 -78.82 13.09 10.49
CA GLU A 731 -79.36 11.72 10.43
C GLU A 731 -78.31 10.66 10.81
N GLY A 732 -77.10 11.08 11.21
CA GLY A 732 -75.97 10.20 11.52
C GLY A 732 -75.24 9.65 10.28
N ARG A 733 -75.53 10.17 9.08
CA ARG A 733 -74.86 9.73 7.85
C ARG A 733 -73.56 10.51 7.66
N SER A 734 -72.44 9.82 7.45
CA SER A 734 -71.15 10.48 7.20
C SER A 734 -71.19 11.29 5.90
N GLN A 735 -70.84 12.57 5.99
CA GLN A 735 -70.63 13.49 4.88
C GLN A 735 -69.13 13.79 4.75
N GLU A 736 -68.61 13.76 3.51
CA GLU A 736 -67.23 14.18 3.20
C GLU A 736 -67.21 15.52 2.45
N VAL A 737 -66.23 16.36 2.78
CA VAL A 737 -65.90 17.61 2.09
C VAL A 737 -64.41 17.58 1.73
N THR A 738 -64.09 17.53 0.43
CA THR A 738 -62.70 17.47 -0.08
C THR A 738 -62.24 18.84 -0.58
N PHE A 739 -60.98 19.21 -0.34
CA PHE A 739 -60.33 20.46 -0.75
C PHE A 739 -59.02 20.17 -1.48
N ASP A 740 -58.90 20.71 -2.69
CA ASP A 740 -57.96 20.33 -3.75
C ASP A 740 -57.38 21.54 -4.51
N GLN A 741 -57.59 22.74 -3.96
CA GLN A 741 -57.15 24.03 -4.52
C GLN A 741 -55.62 24.13 -4.51
N GLN A 742 -55.04 24.99 -5.35
CA GLN A 742 -53.59 25.11 -5.52
C GLN A 742 -52.87 25.53 -4.23
N GLU A 743 -53.55 26.28 -3.37
CA GLU A 743 -53.08 26.72 -2.05
C GLU A 743 -52.93 25.54 -1.07
N VAL A 744 -53.82 24.54 -1.15
CA VAL A 744 -53.80 23.34 -0.29
C VAL A 744 -52.52 22.54 -0.50
N LYS A 745 -52.02 22.51 -1.74
CA LYS A 745 -50.79 21.77 -2.10
C LYS A 745 -49.57 22.23 -1.29
N LYS A 746 -49.52 23.51 -0.88
CA LYS A 746 -48.41 24.10 -0.10
C LYS A 746 -48.16 23.36 1.22
N ILE A 747 -49.21 22.85 1.87
CA ILE A 747 -49.15 22.11 3.14
C ILE A 747 -48.19 20.90 3.07
N PHE A 748 -48.03 20.32 1.88
CA PHE A 748 -47.20 19.13 1.64
C PHE A 748 -45.72 19.43 1.33
N PHE A 749 -45.26 20.69 1.43
CA PHE A 749 -43.90 21.12 1.05
C PHE A 749 -43.08 21.73 2.21
N GLY A 750 -42.80 20.97 3.27
CA GLY A 750 -41.64 21.22 4.16
C GLY A 750 -41.57 22.54 4.95
N SER A 751 -42.57 23.40 4.88
CA SER A 751 -42.74 24.61 5.69
C SER A 751 -43.89 24.46 6.69
N PHE A 752 -43.89 25.30 7.73
CA PHE A 752 -45.04 25.43 8.63
C PHE A 752 -46.17 26.19 7.94
N HIS A 753 -47.37 25.63 8.02
CA HIS A 753 -48.60 26.23 7.48
C HIS A 753 -49.67 26.30 8.57
N LYS A 754 -50.41 27.42 8.60
CA LYS A 754 -51.57 27.58 9.48
C LYS A 754 -52.82 27.11 8.74
N VAL A 755 -53.34 25.94 9.11
CA VAL A 755 -54.49 25.30 8.48
C VAL A 755 -55.69 25.45 9.41
N GLN A 756 -56.70 26.19 8.96
CA GLN A 756 -57.91 26.51 9.72
C GLN A 756 -59.14 26.04 8.95
N LEU A 757 -59.98 25.22 9.59
CA LEU A 757 -61.22 24.74 9.04
C LEU A 757 -62.39 25.29 9.86
N ALA A 758 -63.10 26.27 9.32
CA ALA A 758 -64.32 26.80 9.93
C ALA A 758 -65.54 25.99 9.47
N VAL A 759 -66.23 25.39 10.41
CA VAL A 759 -67.44 24.59 10.21
C VAL A 759 -68.63 25.41 10.69
N SER A 760 -69.56 25.69 9.79
CA SER A 760 -70.84 26.35 10.09
C SER A 760 -72.01 25.36 9.95
N ARG A 761 -73.24 25.82 10.14
CA ARG A 761 -74.43 24.97 9.95
C ARG A 761 -74.73 24.64 8.49
N VAL A 762 -74.14 25.36 7.53
CA VAL A 762 -74.50 25.34 6.10
C VAL A 762 -73.31 25.21 5.16
N ASP A 763 -72.10 25.46 5.64
CA ASP A 763 -70.86 25.39 4.88
C ASP A 763 -69.66 24.96 5.73
N VAL A 764 -68.60 24.56 5.04
CA VAL A 764 -67.27 24.40 5.60
C VAL A 764 -66.31 25.24 4.77
N LYS A 765 -65.61 26.16 5.44
CA LYS A 765 -64.61 27.07 4.85
C LYS A 765 -63.21 26.63 5.25
N LEU A 766 -62.34 26.39 4.28
CA LEU A 766 -60.92 26.10 4.50
C LEU A 766 -60.09 27.37 4.31
N TYR A 767 -59.26 27.66 5.30
CA TYR A 767 -58.26 28.71 5.31
C TYR A 767 -56.86 28.09 5.42
N VAL A 768 -55.92 28.59 4.62
CA VAL A 768 -54.50 28.19 4.68
C VAL A 768 -53.67 29.46 4.72
N ASP A 769 -52.76 29.54 5.69
CA ASP A 769 -51.95 30.72 6.01
C ASP A 769 -52.81 32.00 6.12
N CYS A 770 -53.95 31.86 6.81
CA CYS A 770 -54.95 32.89 7.08
C CYS A 770 -55.63 33.48 5.83
N GLN A 771 -55.52 32.80 4.67
CA GLN A 771 -56.23 33.16 3.44
C GLN A 771 -57.37 32.18 3.20
N LYS A 772 -58.58 32.65 2.89
CA LYS A 772 -59.72 31.76 2.53
C LYS A 772 -59.40 31.08 1.20
N VAL A 773 -59.20 29.77 1.24
CA VAL A 773 -58.85 28.95 0.08
C VAL A 773 -60.10 28.44 -0.63
N ALA A 774 -61.08 27.97 0.14
CA ALA A 774 -62.28 27.36 -0.40
C ALA A 774 -63.45 27.41 0.59
N GLU A 775 -64.65 27.34 0.05
CA GLU A 775 -65.92 27.35 0.77
C GLU A 775 -66.84 26.36 0.07
N LYS A 776 -67.34 25.36 0.81
CA LYS A 776 -68.16 24.28 0.26
C LYS A 776 -69.39 24.08 1.14
N ALA A 777 -70.56 24.05 0.51
CA ALA A 777 -71.82 23.81 1.21
C ALA A 777 -71.82 22.43 1.88
N ALA A 778 -72.28 22.38 3.12
CA ALA A 778 -72.31 21.18 3.96
C ALA A 778 -73.65 21.08 4.69
N LYS A 779 -74.09 19.86 5.02
CA LYS A 779 -75.25 19.70 5.90
C LYS A 779 -74.81 19.99 7.34
N THR A 780 -75.75 20.53 8.12
CA THR A 780 -75.56 20.76 9.55
C THR A 780 -75.08 19.48 10.25
N MET A 781 -74.01 19.65 11.03
CA MET A 781 -73.35 18.59 11.77
C MET A 781 -74.26 17.97 12.84
N GLY A 782 -74.41 16.65 12.80
CA GLY A 782 -75.12 15.86 13.80
C GLY A 782 -74.34 15.72 15.11
N LYS A 783 -74.97 15.11 16.12
CA LYS A 783 -74.29 14.85 17.39
C LYS A 783 -73.22 13.78 17.22
N VAL A 784 -71.99 14.13 17.58
CA VAL A 784 -70.84 13.21 17.58
C VAL A 784 -70.81 12.41 18.88
N THR A 785 -70.44 11.14 18.79
CA THR A 785 -70.34 10.25 19.96
C THR A 785 -69.20 10.68 20.89
N THR A 786 -69.47 10.69 22.20
CA THR A 786 -68.44 10.89 23.23
C THR A 786 -67.87 9.56 23.75
N LEU A 787 -68.47 8.43 23.36
CA LEU A 787 -68.11 7.11 23.90
C LEU A 787 -66.82 6.53 23.31
N GLY A 788 -66.46 6.93 22.09
CA GLY A 788 -65.25 6.45 21.41
C GLY A 788 -64.00 7.26 21.67
N PHE A 789 -63.07 7.23 20.72
CA PHE A 789 -61.69 7.70 20.90
C PHE A 789 -61.32 8.85 19.98
N GLU A 790 -60.53 9.77 20.50
CA GLU A 790 -59.97 10.90 19.77
C GLU A 790 -58.49 10.62 19.49
N MET A 791 -58.06 10.80 18.24
CA MET A 791 -56.76 10.31 17.75
C MET A 791 -56.06 11.31 16.83
N LEU A 792 -54.73 11.37 16.94
CA LEU A 792 -53.85 12.24 16.16
C LEU A 792 -52.90 11.43 15.26
N GLY A 793 -52.69 11.86 14.01
CA GLY A 793 -51.68 11.31 13.08
C GLY A 793 -51.95 9.93 12.45
N LYS A 794 -53.07 9.28 12.76
CA LYS A 794 -53.37 7.87 12.43
C LYS A 794 -53.57 7.61 10.92
N LEU A 795 -52.94 6.56 10.40
CA LEU A 795 -53.13 6.06 9.02
C LEU A 795 -54.59 5.64 8.75
N THR A 796 -55.13 6.00 7.57
CA THR A 796 -56.54 5.70 7.22
C THR A 796 -56.82 4.23 6.91
N ARG A 797 -55.79 3.44 6.55
CA ARG A 797 -55.92 2.04 6.14
C ARG A 797 -56.04 1.05 7.31
N THR A 798 -55.70 1.46 8.53
CA THR A 798 -55.57 0.57 9.69
C THR A 798 -56.61 0.88 10.77
N ARG A 799 -57.10 -0.17 11.46
CA ARG A 799 -58.16 -0.08 12.49
C ARG A 799 -57.60 -0.34 13.89
N GLY A 800 -58.33 0.13 14.92
CA GLY A 800 -57.95 -0.03 16.32
C GLY A 800 -57.00 1.05 16.86
N PRO A 801 -56.42 0.85 18.07
CA PRO A 801 -55.50 1.79 18.72
C PRO A 801 -54.00 1.48 18.48
N ARG A 802 -53.69 0.41 17.73
CA ARG A 802 -52.33 0.04 17.27
C ARG A 802 -52.20 0.20 15.75
N SER A 803 -53.00 1.09 15.16
CA SER A 803 -52.82 1.55 13.77
C SER A 803 -51.55 2.39 13.68
N GLY A 804 -50.77 2.23 12.59
CA GLY A 804 -49.60 3.08 12.36
C GLY A 804 -49.99 4.56 12.18
N SER A 805 -49.00 5.44 12.29
CA SER A 805 -49.18 6.90 12.18
C SER A 805 -48.10 7.55 11.32
N SER A 806 -48.42 8.71 10.73
CA SER A 806 -47.42 9.52 10.03
C SER A 806 -46.58 10.33 11.02
N ALA A 807 -45.29 10.44 10.75
CA ALA A 807 -44.49 11.53 11.32
C ALA A 807 -45.10 12.89 10.97
N LEU A 808 -45.21 13.78 11.94
CA LEU A 808 -45.76 15.13 11.80
C LEU A 808 -45.20 16.08 12.87
N GLU A 809 -45.10 17.37 12.55
CA GLU A 809 -44.68 18.40 13.50
C GLU A 809 -45.82 19.39 13.76
N LEU A 810 -46.05 19.68 15.05
CA LEU A 810 -47.06 20.63 15.51
C LEU A 810 -46.44 21.71 16.39
N GLN A 811 -46.78 22.96 16.09
CA GLN A 811 -46.52 24.10 16.96
C GLN A 811 -47.80 24.57 17.68
N SER A 812 -48.97 24.31 17.10
CA SER A 812 -50.26 24.60 17.72
C SER A 812 -51.36 23.69 17.18
N PHE A 813 -52.29 23.29 18.04
CA PHE A 813 -53.58 22.70 17.70
C PHE A 813 -54.63 23.21 18.70
N LEU A 814 -55.62 23.93 18.19
CA LEU A 814 -56.72 24.54 18.95
C LEU A 814 -58.06 24.20 18.29
N ILE A 815 -59.11 24.04 19.09
CA ILE A 815 -60.50 23.93 18.62
C ILE A 815 -61.29 25.11 19.21
N PHE A 816 -61.74 26.05 18.39
CA PHE A 816 -62.55 27.18 18.83
C PHE A 816 -64.04 26.87 18.69
N CYS A 817 -64.85 27.31 19.66
CA CYS A 817 -66.31 27.11 19.70
C CYS A 817 -67.12 28.16 18.90
N THR A 818 -66.60 28.57 17.76
CA THR A 818 -67.20 29.58 16.88
C THR A 818 -66.68 29.39 15.46
N SER A 819 -67.48 29.80 14.46
CA SER A 819 -67.14 29.73 13.04
C SER A 819 -66.42 30.99 12.52
N GLU A 820 -66.35 32.07 13.30
CA GLU A 820 -65.94 33.42 12.83
C GLU A 820 -64.42 33.72 12.94
N ILE A 821 -63.66 32.93 13.71
CA ILE A 821 -62.25 33.22 14.07
C ILE A 821 -61.34 33.54 12.86
N PRO A 822 -61.35 32.78 11.75
CA PRO A 822 -60.40 33.01 10.65
C PRO A 822 -60.58 34.34 9.92
N GLU A 823 -61.78 34.93 9.97
CA GLU A 823 -62.05 36.23 9.32
C GLU A 823 -61.40 37.39 10.12
N GLY A 824 -61.11 37.17 11.41
CA GLY A 824 -60.41 38.09 12.31
C GLY A 824 -58.89 37.87 12.48
N ASP A 825 -58.32 36.82 11.89
CA ASP A 825 -56.92 36.43 12.11
C ASP A 825 -55.91 37.37 11.40
N GLY A 826 -54.93 37.89 12.15
CA GLY A 826 -53.84 38.74 11.63
C GLY A 826 -52.64 37.95 11.07
N CYS A 827 -52.70 36.62 11.11
CA CYS A 827 -51.63 35.69 10.77
C CYS A 827 -50.34 35.90 11.58
N CYS A 828 -50.50 36.21 12.86
CA CYS A 828 -49.40 36.62 13.74
C CYS A 828 -48.33 35.53 13.94
N ASP A 829 -48.72 34.27 13.75
CA ASP A 829 -47.92 33.06 13.97
C ASP A 829 -47.14 32.61 12.72
N VAL A 830 -47.47 33.14 11.53
CA VAL A 830 -46.81 32.81 10.26
C VAL A 830 -45.97 34.01 9.81
N PRO A 831 -44.64 34.01 10.01
CA PRO A 831 -43.80 35.21 9.83
C PRO A 831 -43.89 35.84 8.44
N ALA A 832 -44.03 35.03 7.39
CA ALA A 832 -44.13 35.48 6.00
C ALA A 832 -45.50 36.09 5.62
N LYS A 833 -46.51 35.97 6.48
CA LYS A 833 -47.90 36.43 6.25
C LYS A 833 -48.44 37.38 7.32
N ARG A 834 -47.65 37.60 8.37
CA ARG A 834 -47.98 38.45 9.52
C ARG A 834 -48.30 39.89 9.15
N ASP A 835 -49.49 40.35 9.53
CA ASP A 835 -49.87 41.77 9.44
C ASP A 835 -49.21 42.56 10.58
N LYS A 836 -48.27 43.45 10.22
CA LYS A 836 -47.52 44.30 11.16
C LYS A 836 -48.40 45.28 11.95
N ASN A 837 -49.59 45.63 11.44
CA ASN A 837 -50.49 46.59 12.06
C ASN A 837 -51.52 45.93 12.99
N ARG A 838 -51.81 44.64 12.78
CA ARG A 838 -52.78 43.87 13.59
C ARG A 838 -52.12 43.01 14.67
N CYS A 839 -50.84 42.66 14.52
CA CYS A 839 -50.15 41.73 15.41
C CYS A 839 -49.19 42.41 16.40
N PRO A 840 -49.27 42.12 17.71
CA PRO A 840 -48.43 42.75 18.74
C PRO A 840 -46.96 42.43 18.54
N SER A 841 -46.08 43.43 18.59
CA SER A 841 -44.62 43.30 18.33
C SER A 841 -44.03 42.02 18.93
N PRO A 842 -43.23 41.23 18.17
CA PRO A 842 -42.67 39.99 18.69
C PRO A 842 -41.89 40.23 20.00
N PRO A 843 -42.01 39.35 21.02
CA PRO A 843 -41.38 39.56 22.33
C PRO A 843 -39.84 39.67 22.27
N PHE A 844 -39.22 39.24 21.16
CA PHE A 844 -37.79 39.33 20.90
C PHE A 844 -37.49 40.00 19.56
N SER A 845 -37.90 41.26 19.38
CA SER A 845 -37.52 42.05 18.18
C SER A 845 -36.17 42.76 18.37
N CYS A 846 -35.06 42.10 18.03
CA CYS A 846 -33.80 42.81 17.81
C CYS A 846 -33.89 43.70 16.57
N THR A 847 -33.63 45.00 16.72
CA THR A 847 -33.48 45.94 15.60
C THR A 847 -32.01 46.19 15.33
N CYS A 848 -31.50 45.63 14.23
CA CYS A 848 -30.13 45.88 13.77
C CYS A 848 -30.08 47.19 12.96
N SER A 849 -29.57 48.27 13.56
CA SER A 849 -29.04 49.42 12.82
C SER A 849 -27.70 49.05 12.17
N SER A 850 -27.47 49.45 10.92
CA SER A 850 -26.56 48.79 9.97
C SER A 850 -25.04 48.97 10.15
N ASP A 851 -24.59 49.75 11.13
CA ASP A 851 -23.28 50.43 11.02
C ASP A 851 -22.17 49.85 11.92
N ILE A 852 -22.24 48.57 12.31
CA ILE A 852 -21.16 47.87 13.04
C ILE A 852 -20.90 46.49 12.42
N GLN A 853 -19.66 46.24 11.97
CA GLN A 853 -19.22 44.92 11.50
C GLN A 853 -19.07 43.93 12.67
N GLY A 854 -19.64 42.74 12.52
CA GLY A 854 -19.51 41.64 13.49
C GLY A 854 -18.14 40.96 13.47
N ALA A 855 -17.72 40.41 14.61
CA ALA A 855 -16.45 39.71 14.75
C ALA A 855 -16.43 38.34 14.05
N VAL A 856 -15.24 37.89 13.64
CA VAL A 856 -15.03 36.60 12.95
C VAL A 856 -15.35 35.43 13.88
N GLY A 857 -16.19 34.50 13.41
CA GLY A 857 -16.60 33.32 14.17
C GLY A 857 -15.43 32.39 14.55
N PRO A 858 -15.51 31.68 15.70
CA PRO A 858 -14.42 30.86 16.20
C PRO A 858 -14.11 29.66 15.29
N ARG A 859 -12.83 29.31 15.21
CA ARG A 859 -12.33 28.14 14.47
C ARG A 859 -12.88 26.86 15.09
N GLY A 860 -13.41 25.95 14.26
CA GLY A 860 -13.92 24.65 14.71
C GLY A 860 -12.87 23.82 15.48
N PRO A 861 -13.32 22.94 16.40
CA PRO A 861 -12.42 22.19 17.27
C PRO A 861 -11.48 21.27 16.46
N PRO A 862 -10.23 21.05 16.93
CA PRO A 862 -9.31 20.13 16.28
C PRO A 862 -9.87 18.70 16.24
N GLY A 863 -9.62 17.99 15.14
CA GLY A 863 -9.91 16.55 15.05
C GLY A 863 -9.13 15.74 16.10
N PRO A 864 -9.62 14.53 16.46
CA PRO A 864 -8.98 13.71 17.48
C PRO A 864 -7.53 13.33 17.10
N PRO A 865 -6.63 13.12 18.08
CA PRO A 865 -5.25 12.72 17.80
C PRO A 865 -5.17 11.40 17.03
N GLY A 866 -4.30 11.34 16.03
CA GLY A 866 -4.04 10.10 15.28
C GLY A 866 -3.48 9.00 16.18
N LEU A 867 -3.76 7.74 15.82
CA LEU A 867 -3.30 6.56 16.56
C LEU A 867 -1.76 6.57 16.69
N ARG A 868 -1.29 6.26 17.91
CA ARG A 868 0.14 6.18 18.22
C ARG A 868 0.77 5.05 17.40
N GLY A 869 1.77 5.38 16.58
CA GLY A 869 2.52 4.38 15.81
C GLY A 869 3.15 3.29 16.68
N PRO A 870 3.41 2.09 16.13
CA PRO A 870 3.99 0.98 16.86
C PRO A 870 5.36 1.35 17.44
N LYS A 871 5.69 0.75 18.60
CA LYS A 871 7.00 0.90 19.24
C LYS A 871 8.07 0.34 18.30
N GLY A 872 9.04 1.19 17.91
CA GLY A 872 10.15 0.77 17.06
C GLY A 872 10.94 -0.39 17.67
N GLU A 873 11.46 -1.26 16.80
CA GLU A 873 12.25 -2.42 17.19
C GLU A 873 13.53 -2.01 17.93
N GLN A 874 13.96 -2.86 18.86
CA GLN A 874 15.19 -2.65 19.62
C GLN A 874 16.39 -2.92 18.70
N GLY A 875 17.20 -1.90 18.44
CA GLY A 875 18.44 -2.05 17.65
C GLY A 875 19.37 -3.10 18.26
N GLU A 876 19.99 -3.91 17.39
CA GLU A 876 20.93 -4.95 17.81
C GLU A 876 22.17 -4.35 18.50
N PRO A 877 22.73 -5.04 19.51
CA PRO A 877 23.99 -4.62 20.13
C PRO A 877 25.15 -4.63 19.13
N GLY A 878 25.90 -3.53 19.06
CA GLY A 878 27.12 -3.46 18.24
C GLY A 878 28.17 -4.47 18.70
N LEU A 879 28.85 -5.11 17.73
CA LEU A 879 29.89 -6.09 17.99
C LEU A 879 31.07 -5.50 18.79
N MET A 880 31.41 -6.13 19.91
CA MET A 880 32.58 -5.78 20.71
C MET A 880 33.86 -6.27 20.02
N GLY A 881 34.87 -5.41 19.91
CA GLY A 881 36.15 -5.73 19.27
C GLY A 881 36.96 -6.81 19.99
N PRO A 882 37.87 -7.51 19.29
CA PRO A 882 38.63 -8.63 19.85
C PRO A 882 39.66 -8.18 20.90
N PRO A 883 39.70 -8.78 22.11
CA PRO A 883 40.77 -8.54 23.08
C PRO A 883 42.13 -9.10 22.63
N GLY A 884 43.21 -8.39 22.96
CA GLY A 884 44.58 -8.78 22.63
C GLY A 884 45.12 -9.98 23.42
N VAL A 885 46.16 -10.60 22.89
CA VAL A 885 46.75 -11.86 23.40
C VAL A 885 47.92 -11.68 24.38
N LYS A 886 48.12 -12.73 25.21
CA LYS A 886 49.32 -13.17 25.96
C LYS A 886 49.31 -12.87 27.49
N GLY A 887 49.68 -13.81 28.38
CA GLY A 887 50.22 -15.17 28.18
C GLY A 887 50.10 -16.14 29.38
N GLU A 888 50.79 -17.28 29.27
CA GLU A 888 50.78 -18.50 30.11
C GLU A 888 51.38 -18.28 31.53
N LYS A 889 51.32 -19.14 32.57
CA LYS A 889 51.02 -20.58 32.83
C LYS A 889 50.77 -20.75 34.36
N GLY A 890 50.11 -21.75 34.98
CA GLY A 890 49.39 -22.98 34.55
C GLY A 890 49.06 -23.92 35.75
N ASP A 891 48.71 -25.19 35.44
CA ASP A 891 48.77 -26.47 36.20
C ASP A 891 48.24 -26.57 37.68
N ALA A 892 47.44 -27.56 38.16
CA ALA A 892 46.63 -28.63 37.55
C ALA A 892 45.68 -29.36 38.59
N GLY A 893 44.47 -29.79 38.17
CA GLY A 893 43.57 -30.87 38.71
C GLY A 893 43.05 -30.81 40.18
N SER A 894 41.99 -31.48 40.66
CA SER A 894 40.80 -32.25 40.16
C SER A 894 39.94 -32.64 41.42
N PRO A 895 38.78 -33.36 41.42
CA PRO A 895 37.79 -33.74 40.39
C PRO A 895 36.33 -33.26 40.76
N GLY A 896 35.28 -33.68 40.01
CA GLY A 896 33.89 -33.15 40.11
C GLY A 896 32.76 -34.13 40.49
N LEU A 897 31.49 -33.71 40.30
CA LEU A 897 30.27 -34.51 40.52
C LEU A 897 29.11 -34.16 39.55
N GLN A 898 27.99 -34.89 39.65
CA GLN A 898 27.06 -35.27 38.57
C GLN A 898 25.84 -34.35 38.35
N GLY A 899 25.21 -34.40 37.16
CA GLY A 899 24.12 -33.50 36.72
C GLY A 899 22.68 -33.90 37.08
N ILE A 900 21.74 -32.98 36.86
CA ILE A 900 20.32 -33.07 37.25
C ILE A 900 19.33 -33.11 36.07
N ARG A 901 18.12 -33.63 36.33
CA ARG A 901 17.10 -34.10 35.38
C ARG A 901 15.91 -33.12 35.27
N GLY A 902 15.27 -33.06 34.09
CA GLY A 902 14.10 -32.20 33.82
C GLY A 902 12.78 -32.69 34.44
N VAL A 903 11.76 -31.83 34.43
CA VAL A 903 10.43 -32.03 35.05
C VAL A 903 9.31 -32.01 34.00
N GLU A 904 8.15 -32.56 34.37
CA GLU A 904 7.17 -33.21 33.49
C GLU A 904 5.81 -32.46 33.39
N GLY A 905 4.96 -32.86 32.43
CA GLY A 905 3.67 -32.22 32.14
C GLY A 905 2.50 -32.65 33.06
N ILE A 906 1.38 -31.91 33.00
CA ILE A 906 0.22 -32.09 33.89
C ILE A 906 -0.76 -33.17 33.34
N PRO A 907 -1.14 -34.21 34.11
CA PRO A 907 -2.09 -35.24 33.65
C PRO A 907 -3.58 -34.88 33.81
N GLY A 908 -4.44 -35.54 33.01
CA GLY A 908 -5.91 -35.54 33.17
C GLY A 908 -6.44 -36.63 34.12
N THR A 909 -7.72 -36.54 34.49
CA THR A 909 -8.37 -37.41 35.49
C THR A 909 -8.77 -38.80 34.95
N PRO A 910 -8.49 -39.92 35.66
CA PRO A 910 -8.89 -41.27 35.24
C PRO A 910 -10.36 -41.63 35.46
N GLY A 911 -10.90 -42.50 34.60
CA GLY A 911 -12.19 -43.20 34.81
C GLY A 911 -12.08 -44.49 35.65
N PRO A 912 -13.21 -45.14 35.97
CA PRO A 912 -13.25 -46.26 36.91
C PRO A 912 -12.62 -47.57 36.38
N PRO A 913 -12.11 -48.47 37.26
CA PRO A 913 -11.25 -49.58 36.83
C PRO A 913 -12.00 -50.79 36.25
N GLY A 914 -11.56 -51.26 35.08
CA GLY A 914 -11.89 -52.59 34.56
C GLY A 914 -11.01 -53.70 35.17
N PRO A 915 -11.48 -54.96 35.23
CA PRO A 915 -10.77 -56.05 35.88
C PRO A 915 -9.47 -56.48 35.18
N ARG A 916 -8.54 -56.98 35.99
CA ARG A 916 -7.12 -57.22 35.65
C ARG A 916 -6.93 -58.44 34.74
N GLY A 917 -6.27 -58.24 33.59
CA GLY A 917 -5.92 -59.31 32.65
C GLY A 917 -4.79 -60.22 33.15
N ILE A 918 -4.81 -61.47 32.68
CA ILE A 918 -3.75 -62.48 32.85
C ILE A 918 -2.58 -62.23 31.90
N GLN A 919 -1.37 -62.57 32.35
CA GLN A 919 -0.12 -62.36 31.64
C GLN A 919 0.13 -63.47 30.59
N GLY A 920 0.65 -63.11 29.42
CA GLY A 920 0.64 -63.98 28.23
C GLY A 920 1.88 -64.85 28.01
N LEU A 921 1.84 -65.59 26.89
CA LEU A 921 2.95 -66.36 26.31
C LEU A 921 3.35 -65.75 24.95
N HIS A 922 4.65 -65.77 24.65
CA HIS A 922 5.24 -65.17 23.45
C HIS A 922 4.91 -65.93 22.16
N GLY A 923 4.69 -65.20 21.06
CA GLY A 923 4.67 -65.73 19.69
C GLY A 923 5.93 -65.31 18.91
N LEU A 924 6.47 -66.21 18.09
CA LEU A 924 7.75 -66.06 17.39
C LEU A 924 7.69 -65.18 16.13
N LYS A 925 8.83 -64.59 15.78
CA LYS A 925 9.04 -63.75 14.59
C LYS A 925 9.17 -64.59 13.31
N GLY A 926 8.41 -64.26 12.27
CA GLY A 926 8.53 -64.83 10.92
C GLY A 926 9.49 -64.06 10.01
N ASN A 927 10.09 -64.76 9.04
CA ASN A 927 11.08 -64.25 8.07
C ASN A 927 10.46 -64.00 6.66
N PRO A 928 11.13 -63.25 5.76
CA PRO A 928 10.49 -62.59 4.61
C PRO A 928 10.34 -63.47 3.35
N GLY A 929 9.42 -63.07 2.45
CA GLY A 929 9.11 -63.75 1.18
C GLY A 929 9.73 -63.11 -0.07
N GLU A 930 9.92 -63.93 -1.11
CA GLU A 930 10.75 -63.63 -2.29
C GLU A 930 10.02 -63.04 -3.52
N ARG A 931 10.82 -62.72 -4.55
CA ARG A 931 10.48 -62.13 -5.85
C ARG A 931 9.87 -63.16 -6.82
N GLY A 932 8.80 -62.79 -7.55
CA GLY A 932 8.26 -63.56 -8.68
C GLY A 932 8.93 -63.24 -10.03
N THR A 933 8.92 -64.20 -10.97
CA THR A 933 9.59 -64.14 -12.29
C THR A 933 8.63 -63.93 -13.48
N VAL A 934 9.23 -63.60 -14.64
CA VAL A 934 8.59 -63.20 -15.92
C VAL A 934 7.98 -64.39 -16.69
N GLY A 935 7.01 -64.14 -17.58
CA GLY A 935 6.51 -65.07 -18.58
C GLY A 935 6.24 -64.44 -19.96
N ASP A 936 7.05 -64.86 -20.94
CA ASP A 936 6.90 -65.06 -22.41
C ASP A 936 6.17 -64.09 -23.37
N VAL A 937 6.67 -64.09 -24.62
CA VAL A 937 6.38 -63.14 -25.72
C VAL A 937 5.57 -63.80 -26.85
N GLY A 938 4.60 -63.05 -27.42
CA GLY A 938 3.88 -63.38 -28.66
C GLY A 938 4.36 -62.56 -29.88
N PRO A 939 4.04 -62.98 -31.13
CA PRO A 939 4.95 -62.79 -32.27
C PRO A 939 4.85 -61.48 -33.08
N THR A 940 5.96 -61.21 -33.79
CA THR A 940 6.23 -60.07 -34.67
C THR A 940 5.37 -60.02 -35.93
N GLY A 941 4.89 -58.83 -36.30
CA GLY A 941 4.38 -58.51 -37.65
C GLY A 941 5.47 -57.93 -38.57
N LEU A 942 5.54 -58.40 -39.81
CA LEU A 942 6.45 -57.94 -40.88
C LEU A 942 5.74 -56.95 -41.84
N PRO A 943 6.46 -56.20 -42.71
CA PRO A 943 6.43 -54.73 -42.59
C PRO A 943 5.70 -53.99 -43.72
N GLY A 944 5.21 -52.78 -43.40
CA GLY A 944 4.78 -51.78 -44.38
C GLY A 944 5.97 -50.95 -44.91
N THR A 945 6.00 -50.71 -46.22
CA THR A 945 7.14 -50.10 -46.91
C THR A 945 7.19 -48.57 -46.81
N ARG A 946 8.39 -48.07 -46.47
CA ARG A 946 8.95 -46.71 -46.62
C ARG A 946 8.17 -45.72 -47.50
N GLY A 947 7.73 -44.62 -46.87
CA GLY A 947 7.66 -43.30 -47.50
C GLY A 947 8.85 -42.45 -47.04
N GLU A 948 9.42 -41.63 -47.92
CA GLU A 948 10.61 -40.83 -47.59
C GLU A 948 10.29 -39.41 -47.09
N LYS A 949 11.01 -39.07 -46.00
CA LYS A 949 11.46 -37.74 -45.56
C LYS A 949 10.45 -36.59 -45.37
N GLY A 950 10.29 -36.22 -44.10
CA GLY A 950 10.10 -34.85 -43.63
C GLY A 950 10.56 -34.78 -42.17
N GLU A 951 11.69 -34.11 -41.89
CA GLU A 951 12.27 -34.06 -40.54
C GLU A 951 11.36 -33.24 -39.61
N LYS A 952 10.72 -33.91 -38.66
CA LYS A 952 9.91 -33.30 -37.61
C LYS A 952 10.77 -33.13 -36.36
N GLY A 953 10.90 -31.89 -35.88
CA GLY A 953 11.80 -31.54 -34.78
C GLY A 953 11.52 -32.26 -33.46
N GLU A 954 12.59 -32.64 -32.77
CA GLU A 954 12.61 -33.28 -31.46
C GLU A 954 12.62 -32.20 -30.33
N PRO A 955 12.06 -32.45 -29.12
CA PRO A 955 11.68 -31.36 -28.22
C PRO A 955 12.83 -30.80 -27.38
N GLN A 956 13.33 -29.62 -27.75
CA GLN A 956 14.50 -28.96 -27.11
C GLN A 956 14.18 -27.98 -25.96
N SER A 957 13.03 -28.06 -25.30
CA SER A 957 12.66 -27.09 -24.25
C SER A 957 13.36 -27.32 -22.91
N VAL A 958 13.28 -28.53 -22.35
CA VAL A 958 13.69 -28.78 -20.94
C VAL A 958 15.22 -28.77 -20.76
N ALA A 959 15.98 -29.40 -21.65
CA ALA A 959 17.44 -29.46 -21.55
C ALA A 959 18.11 -28.08 -21.68
N THR A 960 17.58 -27.23 -22.58
CA THR A 960 18.07 -25.87 -22.81
C THR A 960 17.84 -24.98 -21.59
N ILE A 961 16.71 -25.15 -20.88
CA ILE A 961 16.42 -24.42 -19.64
C ILE A 961 17.40 -24.83 -18.53
N TYR A 962 17.65 -26.13 -18.31
CA TYR A 962 18.64 -26.56 -17.31
C TYR A 962 20.06 -26.07 -17.64
N HIS A 963 20.44 -26.03 -18.91
CA HIS A 963 21.73 -25.48 -19.34
C HIS A 963 21.83 -23.97 -19.05
N LEU A 964 20.77 -23.21 -19.36
CA LEU A 964 20.74 -21.76 -19.14
C LEU A 964 20.72 -21.40 -17.65
N VAL A 965 19.97 -22.14 -16.82
CA VAL A 965 19.94 -21.97 -15.37
C VAL A 965 21.31 -22.24 -14.75
N ASN A 966 22.00 -23.31 -15.16
CA ASN A 966 23.37 -23.57 -14.70
C ASN A 966 24.35 -22.47 -15.11
N GLN A 967 24.26 -21.94 -16.34
CA GLN A 967 25.11 -20.82 -16.79
C GLN A 967 24.85 -19.51 -16.03
N VAL A 968 23.60 -19.23 -15.63
CA VAL A 968 23.28 -18.06 -14.79
C VAL A 968 23.77 -18.26 -13.35
N CYS A 969 23.62 -19.47 -12.80
CA CYS A 969 24.08 -19.81 -11.46
C CYS A 969 25.60 -19.72 -11.33
N GLU A 970 26.36 -20.25 -12.30
CA GLU A 970 27.82 -20.08 -12.35
C GLU A 970 28.24 -18.61 -12.49
N ARG A 971 27.51 -17.79 -13.27
CA ARG A 971 27.77 -16.33 -13.34
C ARG A 971 27.53 -15.61 -12.02
N LEU A 972 26.49 -15.96 -11.26
CA LEU A 972 26.26 -15.40 -9.92
C LEU A 972 27.38 -15.80 -8.95
N ILE A 973 27.77 -17.08 -8.94
CA ILE A 973 28.86 -17.61 -8.11
C ILE A 973 30.18 -16.90 -8.43
N GLN A 974 30.52 -16.72 -9.72
CA GLN A 974 31.70 -15.95 -10.13
C GLN A 974 31.62 -14.48 -9.70
N THR A 975 30.45 -13.84 -9.81
CA THR A 975 30.27 -12.43 -9.43
C THR A 975 30.45 -12.21 -7.92
N HIS A 976 30.00 -13.16 -7.08
CA HIS A 976 30.23 -13.09 -5.63
C HIS A 976 31.66 -13.49 -5.23
N LEU A 977 32.29 -14.46 -5.90
CA LEU A 977 33.70 -14.81 -5.64
C LEU A 977 34.66 -13.67 -5.99
N ILE A 978 34.41 -12.89 -7.05
CA ILE A 978 35.21 -11.71 -7.38
C ILE A 978 35.10 -10.64 -6.29
N LYS A 979 33.90 -10.40 -5.74
CA LYS A 979 33.71 -9.48 -4.60
C LYS A 979 34.40 -9.98 -3.32
N LEU A 980 34.49 -11.30 -3.13
CA LEU A 980 35.20 -11.89 -1.99
C LEU A 980 36.73 -11.79 -2.14
N ASP A 981 37.28 -12.02 -3.33
CA ASP A 981 38.72 -11.88 -3.64
C ASP A 981 39.20 -10.42 -3.51
N THR A 982 38.35 -9.42 -3.79
CA THR A 982 38.69 -8.01 -3.50
C THR A 982 38.75 -7.70 -2.01
N VAL A 983 37.90 -8.30 -1.17
CA VAL A 983 37.91 -8.09 0.29
C VAL A 983 39.06 -8.85 0.97
N LEU A 984 39.41 -10.04 0.46
CA LEU A 984 40.50 -10.85 0.98
C LEU A 984 41.91 -10.26 0.73
N ARG A 985 42.03 -9.20 -0.09
CA ARG A 985 43.32 -8.57 -0.43
C ARG A 985 43.63 -7.27 0.34
N GLU A 986 42.73 -6.80 1.20
CA GLU A 986 42.98 -5.60 2.02
C GLU A 986 43.63 -5.86 3.40
N GLN A 987 43.90 -7.13 3.76
CA GLN A 987 44.45 -7.48 5.09
C GLN A 987 45.93 -7.90 5.14
N ASP A 988 46.67 -7.93 4.03
CA ASP A 988 48.03 -8.49 4.02
C ASP A 988 49.11 -7.50 3.53
N ILE A 989 49.38 -6.48 4.35
CA ILE A 989 50.60 -5.64 4.25
C ILE A 989 51.22 -5.45 5.64
N GLN A 990 52.44 -5.95 5.83
CA GLN A 990 53.35 -5.62 6.94
C GLN A 990 54.71 -5.09 6.41
N PRO A 991 55.51 -4.40 7.24
CA PRO A 991 56.18 -3.17 6.81
C PRO A 991 57.72 -3.25 6.63
N VAL A 992 58.28 -2.23 5.96
CA VAL A 992 59.72 -1.90 5.92
C VAL A 992 59.88 -0.36 5.72
N PRO A 993 61.06 0.27 5.97
CA PRO A 993 61.15 1.27 7.06
C PRO A 993 61.49 2.72 6.64
N LEU A 994 61.34 3.66 7.58
CA LEU A 994 61.81 5.06 7.52
C LEU A 994 63.32 5.18 7.22
N TRP A 995 63.72 6.25 6.51
CA TRP A 995 64.60 7.36 6.95
C TRP A 995 64.47 8.54 5.94
N ASP A 996 63.96 9.70 6.41
CA ASP A 996 64.34 11.12 6.14
C ASP A 996 64.73 11.64 4.72
N LEU A 997 64.48 12.89 4.28
CA LEU A 997 63.98 14.13 4.94
C LEU A 997 63.34 15.12 3.90
N GLU A 998 62.38 15.95 4.35
CA GLU A 998 61.97 17.30 3.85
C GLU A 998 61.66 17.60 2.36
N LEU A 999 60.46 18.14 2.08
CA LEU A 999 60.27 19.56 1.68
C LEU A 999 58.79 20.01 1.46
N LYS A 1000 58.41 21.08 2.18
CA LYS A 1000 57.42 22.16 1.90
C LYS A 1000 55.92 21.87 1.64
N VAL A 1001 55.11 22.69 2.31
CA VAL A 1001 53.65 22.85 2.19
C VAL A 1001 53.29 23.67 0.94
N GLY A 1002 52.22 23.27 0.24
CA GLY A 1002 51.56 24.06 -0.81
C GLY A 1002 50.23 24.65 -0.32
N GLU A 1003 49.84 25.81 -0.84
CA GLU A 1003 48.70 26.61 -0.37
C GLU A 1003 47.31 26.00 -0.72
N PRO A 1004 46.25 26.27 0.07
CA PRO A 1004 44.88 25.89 -0.28
C PRO A 1004 44.32 26.71 -1.45
N GLY A 1005 43.61 26.05 -2.37
CA GLY A 1005 42.91 26.73 -3.47
C GLY A 1005 41.71 27.58 -3.02
N PRO A 1006 41.28 28.58 -3.83
CA PRO A 1006 40.22 29.52 -3.46
C PRO A 1006 38.82 28.86 -3.43
N PRO A 1007 37.88 29.36 -2.60
CA PRO A 1007 36.52 28.84 -2.52
C PRO A 1007 35.69 29.04 -3.78
N GLY A 1008 34.75 28.13 -4.05
CA GLY A 1008 33.79 28.23 -5.16
C GLY A 1008 32.76 29.35 -4.98
N LEU A 1009 32.21 29.82 -6.11
CA LEU A 1009 31.25 30.93 -6.15
C LEU A 1009 29.86 30.55 -5.58
N PRO A 1010 29.17 31.45 -4.86
CA PRO A 1010 27.79 31.25 -4.42
C PRO A 1010 26.79 31.19 -5.59
N GLY A 1011 25.69 30.44 -5.41
CA GLY A 1011 24.58 30.40 -6.37
C GLY A 1011 23.74 31.69 -6.39
N PRO A 1012 22.95 31.93 -7.46
CA PRO A 1012 22.19 33.16 -7.62
C PRO A 1012 21.02 33.28 -6.61
N PRO A 1013 20.73 34.48 -6.08
CA PRO A 1013 19.56 34.71 -5.21
C PRO A 1013 18.23 34.65 -5.98
N GLY A 1014 17.15 34.27 -5.28
CA GLY A 1014 15.79 34.36 -5.80
C GLY A 1014 15.26 35.80 -5.83
N GLU A 1015 14.29 36.06 -6.72
CA GLU A 1015 13.69 37.39 -6.91
C GLU A 1015 12.91 37.88 -5.67
N LEU A 1016 12.94 39.19 -5.45
CA LEU A 1016 12.42 39.85 -4.24
C LEU A 1016 11.31 40.84 -4.63
N GLY A 1017 10.14 40.72 -4.01
CA GLY A 1017 8.97 41.56 -4.31
C GLY A 1017 9.08 43.01 -3.83
N GLU A 1018 8.30 43.90 -4.43
CA GLU A 1018 8.36 45.35 -4.19
C GLU A 1018 7.87 45.79 -2.78
N PRO A 1019 8.34 46.94 -2.25
CA PRO A 1019 8.18 47.29 -0.84
C PRO A 1019 7.12 48.38 -0.53
N GLY A 1020 6.43 48.23 0.61
CA GLY A 1020 5.59 49.27 1.23
C GLY A 1020 6.36 50.14 2.24
N ALA A 1021 5.94 51.40 2.40
CA ALA A 1021 6.76 52.47 3.00
C ALA A 1021 6.89 52.49 4.55
N ASN A 1022 7.96 53.12 5.04
CA ASN A 1022 8.34 53.27 6.46
C ASN A 1022 8.03 54.65 7.05
N GLY A 1023 7.83 54.70 8.38
CA GLY A 1023 7.98 55.87 9.25
C GLY A 1023 7.63 55.52 10.71
N ALA A 1024 8.33 55.96 11.77
CA ALA A 1024 9.53 56.82 11.88
C ALA A 1024 10.38 56.42 13.13
N PRO A 1025 11.68 56.81 13.24
CA PRO A 1025 12.60 56.29 14.26
C PRO A 1025 13.16 57.30 15.30
N GLY A 1026 13.67 56.78 16.44
CA GLY A 1026 14.53 57.49 17.43
C GLY A 1026 13.96 57.45 18.87
N LEU A 1027 14.74 57.26 19.95
CA LEU A 1027 16.20 57.41 20.19
C LEU A 1027 16.75 56.38 21.23
N PRO A 1028 18.08 56.12 21.29
CA PRO A 1028 18.71 55.10 22.15
C PRO A 1028 19.65 55.66 23.28
N ALA A 1029 20.35 54.72 23.96
CA ALA A 1029 21.39 54.86 25.02
C ALA A 1029 20.87 54.78 26.48
N ARG A 1030 21.62 54.21 27.46
CA ARG A 1030 23.08 54.04 27.59
C ARG A 1030 23.48 52.89 28.55
N ASN A 1031 24.71 52.38 28.43
CA ASN A 1031 25.32 51.32 29.27
C ASN A 1031 25.92 51.83 30.61
N GLY A 1032 26.14 50.93 31.58
CA GLY A 1032 27.03 51.15 32.75
C GLY A 1032 27.16 49.93 33.69
N TYR A 1033 28.39 49.48 34.00
CA TYR A 1033 28.73 48.31 34.85
C TYR A 1033 29.08 48.73 36.34
N PRO A 1034 29.98 48.07 37.13
CA PRO A 1034 29.59 47.25 38.30
C PRO A 1034 30.31 47.66 39.63
N GLY A 1035 30.28 46.82 40.69
CA GLY A 1035 31.10 47.00 41.90
C GLY A 1035 31.18 45.76 42.83
N ASP A 1036 32.35 45.48 43.41
CA ASP A 1036 32.78 44.18 43.99
C ASP A 1036 33.14 44.16 45.51
N ARG A 1037 33.36 42.92 46.03
CA ARG A 1037 34.03 42.48 47.31
C ARG A 1037 33.15 42.47 48.58
N GLY A 1038 33.26 41.56 49.57
CA GLY A 1038 34.14 40.40 49.94
C GLY A 1038 34.23 40.32 51.50
N PRO A 1039 34.88 39.37 52.23
CA PRO A 1039 35.35 37.98 52.01
C PRO A 1039 34.71 36.94 53.03
N LYS A 1040 35.39 35.80 53.33
CA LYS A 1040 34.91 34.61 54.10
C LYS A 1040 34.94 34.68 55.65
N GLY A 1041 34.20 33.76 56.31
CA GLY A 1041 34.29 33.40 57.75
C GLY A 1041 34.49 31.88 58.03
N HIS A 1042 34.81 31.49 59.27
CA HIS A 1042 35.32 30.17 59.69
C HIS A 1042 34.38 29.33 60.64
N ARG A 1043 34.89 28.22 61.21
CA ARG A 1043 34.19 26.98 61.67
C ARG A 1043 34.25 26.71 63.20
N GLY A 1044 33.29 25.94 63.76
CA GLY A 1044 33.38 25.16 65.02
C GLY A 1044 32.09 25.17 65.87
N GLU A 1045 31.79 24.26 66.82
CA GLU A 1045 32.26 22.87 67.09
C GLU A 1045 31.30 22.12 68.08
N LYS A 1046 31.14 20.79 67.91
CA LYS A 1046 31.17 19.69 68.93
C LYS A 1046 30.06 19.42 70.00
N GLY A 1047 29.81 18.11 70.25
CA GLY A 1047 29.09 17.52 71.41
C GLY A 1047 29.13 15.97 71.38
N SER A 1048 29.22 15.27 72.54
CA SER A 1048 29.60 13.82 72.63
C SER A 1048 28.93 13.02 73.82
N PRO A 1049 29.42 11.87 74.36
CA PRO A 1049 28.79 10.53 74.18
C PRO A 1049 28.54 9.68 75.48
N GLY A 1050 28.14 8.40 75.36
CA GLY A 1050 28.18 7.34 76.44
C GLY A 1050 27.55 6.00 75.99
N GLN A 1051 28.29 4.86 75.90
CA GLN A 1051 28.65 3.85 76.94
C GLN A 1051 27.47 3.01 77.50
N GLY A 1052 27.51 1.67 77.61
CA GLY A 1052 28.51 0.66 77.20
C GLY A 1052 28.23 -0.75 77.80
N LYS A 1053 29.12 -1.73 77.49
CA LYS A 1053 29.26 -3.12 78.04
C LYS A 1053 28.36 -4.24 77.48
N GLU A 1054 28.71 -5.53 77.45
CA GLU A 1054 30.01 -6.28 77.36
C GLU A 1054 29.72 -7.80 77.05
N GLY A 1055 30.73 -8.62 76.68
CA GLY A 1055 30.63 -10.11 76.61
C GLY A 1055 31.91 -10.80 76.07
N PRO A 1056 32.36 -11.97 76.58
CA PRO A 1056 33.78 -12.38 76.53
C PRO A 1056 34.27 -13.16 75.28
N THR A 1057 35.59 -13.41 75.24
CA THR A 1057 36.45 -13.46 74.04
C THR A 1057 37.22 -14.77 73.82
N GLY A 1058 37.56 -15.09 72.55
CA GLY A 1058 38.87 -15.67 72.17
C GLY A 1058 38.85 -16.88 71.21
N PRO A 1059 39.96 -17.22 70.52
CA PRO A 1059 41.25 -16.50 70.36
C PRO A 1059 41.56 -16.07 68.88
N PRO A 1060 42.64 -15.29 68.60
CA PRO A 1060 42.78 -14.53 67.33
C PRO A 1060 43.97 -14.90 66.42
N GLY A 1061 43.92 -14.41 65.16
CA GLY A 1061 45.07 -14.29 64.23
C GLY A 1061 44.98 -15.22 63.00
N VAL A 1062 45.31 -14.82 61.77
CA VAL A 1062 46.03 -13.60 61.30
C VAL A 1062 45.32 -12.99 60.07
N ILE A 1063 45.35 -11.66 59.95
CA ILE A 1063 44.69 -10.87 58.91
C ILE A 1063 45.59 -10.73 57.67
N GLY A 1064 45.05 -11.02 56.48
CA GLY A 1064 45.57 -10.53 55.20
C GLY A 1064 45.02 -9.13 54.90
N PRO A 1065 45.78 -8.25 54.20
CA PRO A 1065 45.42 -6.83 54.09
C PRO A 1065 44.14 -6.59 53.28
N PRO A 1066 43.25 -5.67 53.71
CA PRO A 1066 42.08 -5.28 52.94
C PRO A 1066 42.51 -4.43 51.72
N GLY A 1067 42.50 -5.04 50.54
CA GLY A 1067 42.52 -4.32 49.28
C GLY A 1067 41.21 -3.52 49.14
N LYS A 1068 41.33 -2.19 49.07
CA LYS A 1068 40.19 -1.26 49.03
C LYS A 1068 39.19 -1.60 47.92
N ASP A 1069 37.91 -1.36 48.20
CA ASP A 1069 36.87 -1.20 47.21
C ASP A 1069 37.29 -0.17 46.15
N ILE A 1070 37.60 -0.67 44.94
CA ILE A 1070 37.61 0.15 43.73
C ILE A 1070 36.25 -0.05 43.09
N HIS A 1071 35.31 0.81 43.46
CA HIS A 1071 34.10 1.02 42.66
C HIS A 1071 34.55 1.61 41.31
N GLY A 1072 34.70 0.74 40.31
CA GLY A 1072 34.70 1.17 38.92
C GLY A 1072 33.34 1.79 38.62
N ASN A 1073 33.32 3.11 38.37
CA ASN A 1073 32.09 3.80 38.00
C ASN A 1073 31.45 3.09 36.79
N PRO A 1074 30.13 2.79 36.82
CA PRO A 1074 29.43 2.31 35.65
C PRO A 1074 29.67 3.26 34.46
N GLY A 1075 30.03 2.67 33.32
CA GLY A 1075 30.14 3.42 32.06
C GLY A 1075 28.84 4.14 31.75
N LEU A 1076 28.95 5.34 31.18
CA LEU A 1076 27.81 6.22 30.91
C LEU A 1076 26.74 5.49 30.09
N LYS A 1077 25.54 5.40 30.65
CA LYS A 1077 24.34 5.00 29.92
C LYS A 1077 24.17 5.95 28.74
N GLY A 1078 24.13 5.41 27.53
CA GLY A 1078 23.93 6.21 26.31
C GLY A 1078 22.67 7.07 26.42
N PRO A 1079 22.64 8.25 25.77
CA PRO A 1079 21.46 9.11 25.80
C PRO A 1079 20.24 8.34 25.29
N PRO A 1080 19.03 8.57 25.86
CA PRO A 1080 17.81 8.00 25.32
C PRO A 1080 17.67 8.34 23.83
N GLY A 1081 17.28 7.35 23.02
CA GLY A 1081 16.97 7.59 21.62
C GLY A 1081 15.94 8.71 21.48
N VAL A 1082 16.23 9.68 20.62
CA VAL A 1082 15.38 10.87 20.43
C VAL A 1082 13.98 10.40 20.02
N PRO A 1083 12.90 10.87 20.69
CA PRO A 1083 11.54 10.55 20.27
C PRO A 1083 11.34 10.93 18.80
N GLY A 1084 10.75 10.02 18.02
CA GLY A 1084 10.40 10.30 16.62
C GLY A 1084 9.51 11.56 16.54
N PRO A 1085 9.63 12.35 15.45
CA PRO A 1085 8.89 13.60 15.31
C PRO A 1085 7.39 13.37 15.43
N VAL A 1086 6.71 14.31 16.10
CA VAL A 1086 5.25 14.30 16.24
C VAL A 1086 4.62 14.32 14.84
N GLY A 1087 3.68 13.40 14.58
CA GLY A 1087 2.97 13.35 13.31
C GLY A 1087 2.27 14.69 13.01
N PRO A 1088 2.22 15.12 11.74
CA PRO A 1088 1.66 16.42 11.38
C PRO A 1088 0.20 16.54 11.85
N ALA A 1089 -0.15 17.72 12.36
CA ALA A 1089 -1.52 18.01 12.78
C ALA A 1089 -2.49 17.86 11.59
N GLY A 1090 -3.66 17.28 11.84
CA GLY A 1090 -4.70 17.13 10.83
C GLY A 1090 -5.07 18.47 10.17
N ILE A 1091 -5.32 18.44 8.87
CA ILE A 1091 -5.61 19.63 8.07
C ILE A 1091 -6.84 20.34 8.67
N PRO A 1092 -6.77 21.66 8.98
CA PRO A 1092 -7.92 22.41 9.46
C PRO A 1092 -9.03 22.42 8.41
N GLY A 1093 -10.26 22.12 8.82
CA GLY A 1093 -11.42 22.25 7.94
C GLY A 1093 -11.54 23.67 7.36
N HIS A 1094 -11.99 23.76 6.10
CA HIS A 1094 -12.14 25.04 5.40
C HIS A 1094 -13.03 26.02 6.18
N GLN A 1095 -12.63 27.28 6.17
CA GLN A 1095 -13.42 28.37 6.73
C GLN A 1095 -14.71 28.51 5.92
N GLY A 1096 -15.87 28.45 6.59
CA GLY A 1096 -17.17 28.65 5.95
C GLY A 1096 -17.30 30.07 5.36
N PRO A 1097 -18.22 30.28 4.40
CA PRO A 1097 -18.51 31.61 3.88
C PRO A 1097 -18.95 32.56 5.00
N PRO A 1098 -18.73 33.89 4.85
CA PRO A 1098 -19.10 34.85 5.89
C PRO A 1098 -20.59 34.73 6.24
N GLY A 1099 -20.87 34.44 7.51
CA GLY A 1099 -22.22 34.34 8.03
C GLY A 1099 -22.97 35.67 7.94
N ALA A 1100 -24.29 35.60 7.82
CA ALA A 1100 -25.14 36.77 7.81
C ALA A 1100 -25.03 37.58 9.12
N THR A 1101 -25.37 38.85 9.05
CA THR A 1101 -25.19 39.85 10.10
C THR A 1101 -25.85 39.51 11.44
N GLY A 1102 -25.02 39.41 12.48
CA GLY A 1102 -25.34 39.78 13.86
C GLY A 1102 -26.31 38.87 14.63
N GLU A 1103 -25.76 37.91 15.39
CA GLU A 1103 -26.47 37.37 16.56
C GLU A 1103 -26.55 38.43 17.67
N CYS A 1104 -27.75 38.64 18.21
CA CYS A 1104 -27.92 39.37 19.46
C CYS A 1104 -27.37 38.56 20.63
N HIS A 1105 -26.42 39.12 21.38
CA HIS A 1105 -26.01 38.55 22.66
C HIS A 1105 -27.19 38.50 23.64
N SER A 1106 -27.49 37.32 24.15
CA SER A 1106 -28.57 37.12 25.12
C SER A 1106 -28.19 37.62 26.52
N SER A 1107 -29.04 38.49 27.08
CA SER A 1107 -29.13 38.97 28.48
C SER A 1107 -28.47 40.33 28.78
N PRO A 1108 -29.14 41.21 29.57
CA PRO A 1108 -30.37 40.96 30.33
C PRO A 1108 -31.64 41.48 29.63
N CYS A 1109 -32.59 40.58 29.38
CA CYS A 1109 -34.02 40.89 29.39
C CYS A 1109 -34.63 40.01 30.47
N PHE A 1110 -34.45 40.42 31.73
CA PHE A 1110 -34.93 39.68 32.90
C PHE A 1110 -35.76 40.57 33.81
N SER A 1111 -36.77 39.96 34.43
CA SER A 1111 -37.74 40.52 35.38
C SER A 1111 -38.83 41.44 34.81
N GLY A 1112 -40.08 41.04 35.09
CA GLY A 1112 -41.31 41.72 34.67
C GLY A 1112 -42.57 41.01 35.18
N THR A 1113 -42.51 40.48 36.42
CA THR A 1113 -43.50 39.66 37.16
C THR A 1113 -43.93 38.35 36.52
#